data_AF-A0A2V2VMZ7-F1
#
_entry.id   AF-A0A2V2VMZ7-F1
#
_cell.length_a   1.000
_cell.length_b   1.000
_cell.length_c   1.000
_cell.angle_alpha   90.00
_cell.angle_beta   90.00
_cell.angle_gamma   90.00
#
_symmetry.space_group_name_H-M   'P 1'
#
loop_
_entity.id
_entity.type
_entity.pdbx_description
1 polymer ?
#
loop_
_entity_poly.entity_id
_entity_poly.type
_entity_poly.pdbx_seq_one_letter_code
_entity_poly.pdbx_strand_id
1 'polypeptide(L)'
;MDRAHILRLLDNLRSADNTLRKSAETEYESIIQGNSVWMMCNLSELCAVTDSAPTMQMGLVLLKKLFSSKHNCFDVSDAQTQQAVKGLMSQVLGKAAFGPQRGLAAACVSALVVKMHALGQEWGELWQSVFQILENAESDHQLKTICCEIIATTGPSMASYFESHTGRLVTGIRNCLADPSVEARKSAFDALVNVAMCRSIPDFAQLVPLMLQVVQDSLNASNWDDAEQLTGKLADGVAHAPGLFAGHTSAVLHGLMEVASAPSVASGARHMAIETLLTYCESEPKTVRKVPNFSTSFLQLLFEYTLNPVMPDDWDIKGVNLDDDLEEDDDDTVGSSGIDRLASSLGGRKLETVAQQLFVENIHSSDWKRRNAALLLITYLAEGMTTVLEKHLEQIVQMVIPAVRDEVKYVRASALDCLTQMSSDFAPKMQEQLCHSVVPVVMGCLGDSVPAVATRAARCLDSFFDQCEESENEDDTVFIKQFENYVEGLCVSLVTLLKQTSHKFVREDCLGALSSVISTCKGLLKPFVSHLVPVFQEVLAMPETPETIMMKCKAIECTTLLACGVGRESFAPYAHEMCNYLRDLLNHLARGLKEDDMRLRYVLRGWTCMTDCLREEVTPYLAIVIPVLISMMNVECDTEVENAEVGDDEEDEEEKDVTTMRVVVPGVGVRKIKMHTGLIEEKDLAASVVSAMLSYVGKQLKPHLPQITESAVKLLSFQSDSSIRESGALIIDGVMDAYETAERAQVAVSVMSPLLNQFAEEDDLEASSAMSVVISRCIDDAPTLVSIETVDSISEKILGVLRRAMESRTESLQSQQEENDDDELDKLKEEEEEAEALIRDTCDLLDKMLERAGAVFAPVFNNKFIPVLQRMLQGNEKEFMVARGLALLCSLVEHAPDHVAGLISTIVQSVINFAQRHEDADVLQSSFYLMNLLLQYFERHEYPAIRQFVQQVYGIFSRYMAVAHKEEYEDTTCNAISMAVTLLSLYYQLLPEHELAQSLDCVVNSLPAGGDKTEACRVHERVMMWVVQRHSLLQGNEARVKTIVARLKSAKEDVTNESTRAQLAHM
;
A
#
# COMPACT_ATOMS: atom_id res chain seq x y z
N MET A 1 1.82 -56.02 15.28
CA MET A 1 0.84 -55.57 16.29
C MET A 1 -0.53 -56.14 15.89
N ASP A 2 -1.38 -56.46 16.86
CA ASP A 2 -2.73 -57.06 16.65
C ASP A 2 -3.83 -55.97 16.78
N ARG A 3 -5.01 -56.19 16.22
CA ARG A 3 -6.15 -55.25 16.20
C ARG A 3 -6.53 -54.71 17.59
N ALA A 4 -6.36 -55.53 18.62
CA ALA A 4 -6.59 -55.15 20.02
C ALA A 4 -5.63 -54.06 20.53
N HIS A 5 -4.44 -53.95 19.95
CA HIS A 5 -3.44 -52.95 20.31
C HIS A 5 -3.81 -51.57 19.76
N ILE A 6 -4.27 -51.50 18.50
CA ILE A 6 -4.71 -50.24 17.87
C ILE A 6 -5.96 -49.70 18.56
N LEU A 7 -6.93 -50.56 18.89
CA LEU A 7 -8.11 -50.16 19.64
C LEU A 7 -7.74 -49.49 20.97
N ARG A 8 -6.80 -50.09 21.71
CA ARG A 8 -6.30 -49.52 22.97
C ARG A 8 -5.60 -48.17 22.74
N LEU A 9 -4.80 -48.05 21.68
CA LEU A 9 -4.14 -46.80 21.34
C LEU A 9 -5.16 -45.68 21.06
N LEU A 10 -6.19 -45.95 20.25
CA LEU A 10 -7.25 -44.97 19.94
C LEU A 10 -8.09 -44.60 21.17
N ASP A 11 -8.37 -45.56 22.05
CA ASP A 11 -9.06 -45.29 23.31
C ASP A 11 -8.21 -44.41 24.24
N ASN A 12 -6.89 -44.64 24.29
CA ASN A 12 -5.97 -43.84 25.10
C ASN A 12 -5.79 -42.41 24.57
N LEU A 13 -5.76 -42.23 23.24
CA LEU A 13 -5.72 -40.92 22.59
C LEU A 13 -6.95 -40.06 22.91
N ARG A 14 -8.07 -40.69 23.26
CA ARG A 14 -9.34 -40.04 23.63
C ARG A 14 -9.54 -39.90 25.13
N SER A 15 -8.52 -40.23 25.93
CA SER A 15 -8.61 -40.17 27.38
C SER A 15 -8.63 -38.73 27.90
N ALA A 16 -9.44 -38.47 28.93
CA ALA A 16 -9.41 -37.21 29.68
C ALA A 16 -8.15 -37.07 30.56
N ASP A 17 -7.39 -38.15 30.77
CA ASP A 17 -6.11 -38.11 31.47
C ASP A 17 -4.99 -37.67 30.53
N ASN A 18 -4.50 -36.44 30.72
CA ASN A 18 -3.41 -35.85 29.94
C ASN A 18 -2.12 -36.68 29.94
N THR A 19 -1.82 -37.42 31.02
CA THR A 19 -0.60 -38.25 31.06
C THR A 19 -0.73 -39.47 30.15
N LEU A 20 -1.91 -40.09 30.15
CA LEU A 20 -2.22 -41.24 29.31
C LEU A 20 -2.37 -40.85 27.83
N ARG A 21 -2.98 -39.69 27.55
CA ARG A 21 -3.10 -39.13 26.20
C ARG A 21 -1.73 -38.78 25.61
N LYS A 22 -0.89 -38.02 26.31
CA LYS A 22 0.47 -37.68 25.84
C LYS A 22 1.33 -38.92 25.59
N SER A 23 1.23 -39.93 26.46
CA SER A 23 1.92 -41.21 26.23
C SER A 23 1.45 -41.93 24.97
N ALA A 24 0.16 -41.86 24.65
CA ALA A 24 -0.41 -42.45 23.44
C ALA A 24 -0.06 -41.64 22.17
N GLU A 25 0.03 -40.31 22.26
CA GLU A 25 0.54 -39.43 21.21
C GLU A 25 2.00 -39.79 20.87
N THR A 26 2.88 -39.91 21.87
CA THR A 26 4.28 -40.35 21.66
C THR A 26 4.36 -41.76 21.04
N GLU A 27 3.49 -42.68 21.47
CA GLU A 27 3.43 -44.04 20.91
C GLU A 27 3.00 -44.03 19.44
N TYR A 28 1.97 -43.25 19.10
CA TYR A 28 1.49 -43.07 17.73
C TYR A 28 2.59 -42.49 16.82
N GLU A 29 3.27 -41.41 17.24
CA GLU A 29 4.37 -40.80 16.50
C GLU A 29 5.52 -41.79 16.25
N SER A 30 5.89 -42.56 17.28
CA SER A 30 6.94 -43.59 17.16
C SER A 30 6.58 -44.67 16.14
N ILE A 31 5.32 -45.11 16.09
CA ILE A 31 4.87 -46.11 15.12
C ILE A 31 4.89 -45.55 13.70
N ILE A 32 4.48 -44.30 13.49
CA ILE A 32 4.51 -43.68 12.16
C ILE A 32 5.94 -43.53 11.65
N GLN A 33 6.87 -43.09 12.50
CA GLN A 33 8.29 -42.98 12.14
C GLN A 33 8.89 -44.34 11.75
N GLY A 34 8.45 -45.43 12.40
CA GLY A 34 8.95 -46.77 12.12
C GLY A 34 8.26 -47.51 10.97
N ASN A 35 6.94 -47.37 10.82
CA ASN A 35 6.14 -48.11 9.83
C ASN A 35 4.77 -47.43 9.55
N SER A 36 4.80 -46.28 8.89
CA SER A 36 3.62 -45.51 8.50
C SER A 36 2.64 -46.30 7.60
N VAL A 37 3.14 -47.13 6.68
CA VAL A 37 2.31 -47.99 5.80
C VAL A 37 1.47 -48.96 6.62
N TRP A 38 2.06 -49.60 7.62
CA TRP A 38 1.35 -50.52 8.49
C TRP A 38 0.23 -49.81 9.26
N MET A 39 0.49 -48.61 9.81
CA MET A 39 -0.53 -47.83 10.51
C MET A 39 -1.70 -47.47 9.57
N MET A 40 -1.40 -46.97 8.37
CA MET A 40 -2.42 -46.66 7.34
C MET A 40 -3.32 -47.86 7.04
N CYS A 41 -2.74 -49.03 6.75
CA CYS A 41 -3.52 -50.23 6.42
C CYS A 41 -4.44 -50.67 7.56
N ASN A 42 -3.93 -50.67 8.80
CA ASN A 42 -4.72 -51.16 9.93
C ASN A 42 -5.81 -50.17 10.35
N LEU A 43 -5.54 -48.86 10.29
CA LEU A 43 -6.59 -47.86 10.53
C LEU A 43 -7.67 -47.94 9.43
N SER A 44 -7.27 -48.17 8.17
CA SER A 44 -8.21 -48.35 7.05
C SER A 44 -9.12 -49.56 7.26
N GLU A 45 -8.55 -50.71 7.63
CA GLU A 45 -9.30 -51.93 7.91
C GLU A 45 -10.19 -51.77 9.15
N LEU A 46 -9.67 -51.13 10.20
CA LEU A 46 -10.42 -50.88 11.42
C LEU A 46 -11.66 -50.01 11.13
N CYS A 47 -11.50 -48.91 10.40
CA CYS A 47 -12.60 -48.01 10.05
C CYS A 47 -13.65 -48.72 9.17
N ALA A 48 -13.22 -49.59 8.24
CA ALA A 48 -14.14 -50.33 7.38
C ALA A 48 -15.02 -51.34 8.15
N VAL A 49 -14.50 -51.92 9.25
CA VAL A 49 -15.18 -53.01 9.99
C VAL A 49 -15.83 -52.54 11.30
N THR A 50 -15.33 -51.49 11.95
CA THR A 50 -15.84 -51.05 13.27
C THR A 50 -17.27 -50.49 13.21
N ASP A 51 -18.12 -50.85 14.16
CA ASP A 51 -19.46 -50.25 14.34
C ASP A 51 -19.44 -49.11 15.38
N SER A 52 -18.32 -48.92 16.09
CA SER A 52 -18.14 -47.83 17.06
C SER A 52 -17.87 -46.52 16.33
N ALA A 53 -18.84 -45.60 16.32
CA ALA A 53 -18.68 -44.29 15.71
C ALA A 53 -17.49 -43.50 16.29
N PRO A 54 -17.27 -43.43 17.62
CA PRO A 54 -16.14 -42.68 18.15
C PRO A 54 -14.77 -43.28 17.81
N THR A 55 -14.68 -44.60 17.66
CA THR A 55 -13.47 -45.28 17.17
C THR A 55 -13.23 -44.97 15.70
N MET A 56 -14.28 -44.96 14.89
CA MET A 56 -14.21 -44.61 13.47
C MET A 56 -13.78 -43.14 13.29
N GLN A 57 -14.38 -42.20 14.03
CA GLN A 57 -14.04 -40.78 13.96
C GLN A 57 -12.55 -40.55 14.24
N MET A 58 -12.00 -41.09 15.34
CA MET A 58 -10.58 -40.97 15.64
C MET A 58 -9.71 -41.67 14.57
N GLY A 59 -10.11 -42.84 14.10
CA GLY A 59 -9.40 -43.52 13.02
C GLY A 59 -9.34 -42.70 11.72
N LEU A 60 -10.43 -42.02 11.36
CA LEU A 60 -10.51 -41.16 10.18
C LEU A 60 -9.68 -39.89 10.32
N VAL A 61 -9.66 -39.26 11.50
CA VAL A 61 -8.78 -38.11 11.78
C VAL A 61 -7.32 -38.49 11.60
N LEU A 62 -6.89 -39.64 12.15
CA LEU A 62 -5.51 -40.09 12.02
C LEU A 62 -5.15 -40.56 10.60
N LEU A 63 -6.09 -41.18 9.86
CA LEU A 63 -5.89 -41.53 8.46
C LEU A 63 -5.73 -40.31 7.56
N LYS A 64 -6.60 -39.31 7.76
CA LYS A 64 -6.53 -38.02 7.10
C LYS A 64 -5.15 -37.38 7.30
N LYS A 65 -4.68 -37.28 8.56
CA LYS A 65 -3.32 -36.80 8.87
C LYS A 65 -2.25 -37.61 8.16
N LEU A 66 -2.36 -38.94 8.12
CA LEU A 66 -1.40 -39.80 7.40
C LEU A 66 -1.36 -39.52 5.89
N PHE A 67 -2.52 -39.35 5.25
CA PHE A 67 -2.61 -39.03 3.81
C PHE A 67 -2.04 -37.64 3.49
N SER A 68 -2.16 -36.69 4.41
CA SER A 68 -1.60 -35.34 4.28
C SER A 68 -0.15 -35.21 4.77
N SER A 69 0.39 -36.22 5.49
CA SER A 69 1.72 -36.14 6.13
C SER A 69 2.91 -36.24 5.16
N LYS A 70 4.07 -35.73 5.63
CA LYS A 70 5.39 -35.89 4.97
C LYS A 70 5.88 -37.35 4.92
N HIS A 71 5.22 -38.29 5.60
CA HIS A 71 5.63 -39.69 5.66
C HIS A 71 5.29 -40.50 4.41
N ASN A 72 4.50 -39.94 3.49
CA ASN A 72 4.27 -40.50 2.13
C ASN A 72 3.85 -41.98 2.13
N CYS A 73 3.10 -42.42 3.14
CA CYS A 73 2.82 -43.84 3.38
C CYS A 73 2.03 -44.51 2.24
N PHE A 74 1.17 -43.77 1.57
CA PHE A 74 0.46 -44.28 0.40
C PHE A 74 1.40 -44.45 -0.81
N ASP A 75 2.27 -43.46 -1.03
CA ASP A 75 3.19 -43.34 -2.18
C ASP A 75 4.20 -44.49 -2.22
N VAL A 76 4.70 -44.87 -1.04
CA VAL A 76 5.72 -45.92 -0.87
C VAL A 76 5.13 -47.34 -0.79
N SER A 77 3.80 -47.47 -0.75
CA SER A 77 3.12 -48.77 -0.69
C SER A 77 2.98 -49.42 -2.07
N ASP A 78 2.90 -50.76 -2.12
CA ASP A 78 2.75 -51.48 -3.40
C ASP A 78 1.34 -51.32 -3.99
N ALA A 79 1.20 -51.59 -5.29
CA ALA A 79 -0.06 -51.41 -6.01
C ALA A 79 -1.22 -52.24 -5.42
N GLN A 80 -0.91 -53.42 -4.84
CA GLN A 80 -1.92 -54.26 -4.20
C GLN A 80 -2.44 -53.61 -2.92
N THR A 81 -1.54 -53.05 -2.11
CA THR A 81 -1.86 -52.33 -0.88
C THR A 81 -2.63 -51.05 -1.18
N GLN A 82 -2.19 -50.27 -2.17
CA GLN A 82 -2.91 -49.08 -2.63
C GLN A 82 -4.34 -49.43 -3.06
N GLN A 83 -4.52 -50.49 -3.85
CA GLN A 83 -5.87 -50.93 -4.27
C GLN A 83 -6.71 -51.44 -3.09
N ALA A 84 -6.10 -52.12 -2.12
CA ALA A 84 -6.80 -52.56 -0.91
C ALA A 84 -7.28 -51.38 -0.06
N VAL A 85 -6.43 -50.37 0.17
CA VAL A 85 -6.79 -49.15 0.91
C VAL A 85 -7.91 -48.39 0.18
N LYS A 86 -7.83 -48.26 -1.15
CA LYS A 86 -8.91 -47.69 -1.97
C LYS A 86 -10.23 -48.42 -1.72
N GLY A 87 -10.25 -49.75 -1.85
CA GLY A 87 -11.45 -50.55 -1.60
C GLY A 87 -12.03 -50.39 -0.18
N LEU A 88 -11.16 -50.36 0.83
CA LEU A 88 -11.55 -50.14 2.23
C LEU A 88 -12.15 -48.74 2.44
N MET A 89 -11.55 -47.71 1.86
CA MET A 89 -12.05 -46.33 1.95
C MET A 89 -13.39 -46.16 1.24
N SER A 90 -13.62 -46.81 0.08
CA SER A 90 -14.95 -46.85 -0.56
C SER A 90 -16.00 -47.53 0.33
N GLN A 91 -15.63 -48.62 1.03
CA GLN A 91 -16.51 -49.28 1.99
C GLN A 91 -16.82 -48.37 3.20
N VAL A 92 -15.82 -47.65 3.70
CA VAL A 92 -15.98 -46.67 4.77
C VAL A 92 -16.97 -45.59 4.36
N LEU A 93 -16.86 -45.01 3.16
CA LEU A 93 -17.79 -43.98 2.68
C LEU A 93 -19.24 -44.46 2.68
N GLY A 94 -19.50 -45.64 2.11
CA GLY A 94 -20.86 -46.20 2.06
C GLY A 94 -21.46 -46.45 3.44
N LYS A 95 -20.64 -46.86 4.42
CA LYS A 95 -21.07 -47.06 5.81
C LYS A 95 -21.23 -45.74 6.57
N ALA A 96 -20.29 -44.82 6.39
CA ALA A 96 -20.21 -43.55 7.10
C ALA A 96 -21.27 -42.53 6.66
N ALA A 97 -21.77 -42.64 5.43
CA ALA A 97 -22.80 -41.76 4.87
C ALA A 97 -24.02 -41.59 5.78
N PHE A 98 -24.40 -42.64 6.51
CA PHE A 98 -25.61 -42.69 7.35
C PHE A 98 -25.36 -42.41 8.85
N GLY A 99 -24.15 -41.98 9.23
CA GLY A 99 -23.78 -41.76 10.64
C GLY A 99 -23.09 -40.41 10.89
N PRO A 100 -22.84 -40.05 12.16
CA PRO A 100 -22.22 -38.78 12.55
C PRO A 100 -20.76 -38.64 12.09
N GLN A 101 -20.15 -39.71 11.57
CA GLN A 101 -18.80 -39.72 10.99
C GLN A 101 -18.73 -39.26 9.52
N ARG A 102 -19.86 -38.92 8.89
CA ARG A 102 -19.97 -38.63 7.45
C ARG A 102 -18.92 -37.63 6.96
N GLY A 103 -18.88 -36.43 7.56
CA GLY A 103 -17.96 -35.36 7.15
C GLY A 103 -16.49 -35.75 7.32
N LEU A 104 -16.12 -36.42 8.41
CA LEU A 104 -14.76 -36.94 8.62
C LEU A 104 -14.37 -38.00 7.57
N ALA A 105 -15.32 -38.84 7.16
CA ALA A 105 -15.08 -39.83 6.12
C ALA A 105 -14.90 -39.18 4.75
N ALA A 106 -15.71 -38.17 4.42
CA ALA A 106 -15.54 -37.35 3.21
C ALA A 106 -14.15 -36.70 3.20
N ALA A 107 -13.79 -35.95 4.25
CA ALA A 107 -12.49 -35.28 4.35
C ALA A 107 -11.31 -36.26 4.24
N CYS A 108 -11.40 -37.41 4.91
CA CYS A 108 -10.36 -38.45 4.86
C CYS A 108 -10.17 -39.01 3.44
N VAL A 109 -11.26 -39.29 2.71
CA VAL A 109 -11.15 -39.77 1.33
C VAL A 109 -10.67 -38.66 0.40
N SER A 110 -11.13 -37.42 0.60
CA SER A 110 -10.65 -36.27 -0.15
C SER A 110 -9.14 -36.09 0.00
N ALA A 111 -8.59 -36.22 1.22
CA ALA A 111 -7.14 -36.18 1.44
C ALA A 111 -6.38 -37.25 0.63
N LEU A 112 -6.90 -38.47 0.58
CA LEU A 112 -6.33 -39.54 -0.25
C LEU A 112 -6.44 -39.25 -1.75
N VAL A 113 -7.57 -38.69 -2.20
CA VAL A 113 -7.80 -38.32 -3.60
C VAL A 113 -6.84 -37.21 -4.04
N VAL A 114 -6.66 -36.16 -3.22
CA VAL A 114 -5.69 -35.08 -3.47
C VAL A 114 -4.27 -35.66 -3.52
N LYS A 115 -3.93 -36.55 -2.58
CA LYS A 115 -2.64 -37.22 -2.58
C LYS A 115 -2.38 -38.03 -3.86
N MET A 116 -3.38 -38.77 -4.33
CA MET A 116 -3.30 -39.50 -5.60
C MET A 116 -3.13 -38.56 -6.79
N HIS A 117 -3.85 -37.44 -6.82
CA HIS A 117 -3.72 -36.44 -7.87
C HIS A 117 -2.30 -35.88 -7.95
N ALA A 118 -1.69 -35.57 -6.80
CA ALA A 118 -0.29 -35.12 -6.72
C ALA A 118 0.73 -36.17 -7.26
N LEU A 119 0.37 -37.45 -7.26
CA LEU A 119 1.15 -38.53 -7.87
C LEU A 119 0.87 -38.73 -9.37
N GLY A 120 0.01 -37.90 -9.99
CA GLY A 120 -0.46 -38.07 -11.37
C GLY A 120 -1.37 -39.29 -11.55
N GLN A 121 -2.05 -39.73 -10.49
CA GLN A 121 -2.98 -40.87 -10.53
C GLN A 121 -4.43 -40.40 -10.35
N GLU A 122 -5.36 -41.12 -10.99
CA GLU A 122 -6.80 -40.90 -10.82
C GLU A 122 -7.48 -42.11 -10.17
N TRP A 123 -8.52 -41.83 -9.37
CA TRP A 123 -9.37 -42.87 -8.78
C TRP A 123 -10.68 -43.02 -9.57
N GLY A 124 -10.58 -43.63 -10.75
CA GLY A 124 -11.73 -43.76 -11.67
C GLY A 124 -12.96 -44.45 -11.06
N GLU A 125 -12.77 -45.50 -10.25
CA GLU A 125 -13.87 -46.24 -9.59
C GLU A 125 -14.67 -45.37 -8.60
N LEU A 126 -13.97 -44.52 -7.83
CA LEU A 126 -14.60 -43.57 -6.91
C LEU A 126 -15.42 -42.56 -7.69
N TRP A 127 -14.82 -41.87 -8.67
CA TRP A 127 -15.51 -40.83 -9.43
C TRP A 127 -16.67 -41.37 -10.25
N GLN A 128 -16.54 -42.58 -10.81
CA GLN A 128 -17.65 -43.25 -11.47
C GLN A 128 -18.82 -43.45 -10.50
N SER A 129 -18.55 -43.90 -9.27
CA SER A 129 -19.57 -44.12 -8.24
C SER A 129 -20.18 -42.80 -7.77
N VAL A 130 -19.36 -41.79 -7.48
CA VAL A 130 -19.79 -40.43 -7.06
C VAL A 130 -20.74 -39.85 -8.10
N PHE A 131 -20.34 -39.80 -9.36
CA PHE A 131 -21.21 -39.24 -10.39
C PHE A 131 -22.47 -40.09 -10.63
N GLN A 132 -22.40 -41.43 -10.57
CA GLN A 132 -23.60 -42.27 -10.68
C GLN A 132 -24.62 -42.00 -9.56
N ILE A 133 -24.14 -41.79 -8.32
CA ILE A 133 -24.98 -41.43 -7.17
C ILE A 133 -25.65 -40.07 -7.40
N LEU A 134 -24.89 -39.06 -7.81
CA LEU A 134 -25.39 -37.69 -8.00
C LEU A 134 -26.32 -37.58 -9.23
N GLU A 135 -26.01 -38.25 -10.34
CA GLU A 135 -26.80 -38.25 -11.59
C GLU A 135 -28.13 -38.99 -11.43
N ASN A 136 -28.24 -39.93 -10.49
CA ASN A 136 -29.48 -40.61 -10.17
C ASN A 136 -30.28 -39.85 -9.11
N ALA A 137 -31.40 -39.25 -9.54
CA ALA A 137 -32.30 -38.51 -8.67
C ALA A 137 -32.88 -39.34 -7.51
N GLU A 138 -33.00 -40.67 -7.66
CA GLU A 138 -33.57 -41.57 -6.65
C GLU A 138 -32.54 -42.08 -5.61
N SER A 139 -31.26 -41.71 -5.75
CA SER A 139 -30.24 -42.10 -4.76
C SER A 139 -30.54 -41.54 -3.37
N ASP A 140 -30.14 -42.28 -2.32
CA ASP A 140 -30.29 -41.84 -0.93
C ASP A 140 -29.61 -40.48 -0.70
N HIS A 141 -30.31 -39.57 -0.01
CA HIS A 141 -29.83 -38.20 0.20
C HIS A 141 -28.51 -38.18 0.99
N GLN A 142 -28.30 -39.12 1.92
CA GLN A 142 -27.04 -39.27 2.67
C GLN A 142 -25.84 -39.53 1.76
N LEU A 143 -26.04 -40.38 0.74
CA LEU A 143 -25.00 -40.70 -0.24
C LEU A 143 -24.73 -39.51 -1.18
N LYS A 144 -25.77 -38.76 -1.57
CA LYS A 144 -25.59 -37.50 -2.31
C LYS A 144 -24.79 -36.49 -1.49
N THR A 145 -25.14 -36.32 -0.21
CA THR A 145 -24.51 -35.37 0.71
C THR A 145 -23.01 -35.63 0.85
N ILE A 146 -22.60 -36.86 1.17
CA ILE A 146 -21.17 -37.20 1.31
C ILE A 146 -20.42 -37.08 -0.02
N CYS A 147 -21.07 -37.34 -1.16
CA CYS A 147 -20.48 -37.14 -2.48
C CYS A 147 -20.21 -35.65 -2.77
N CYS A 148 -21.14 -34.77 -2.39
CA CYS A 148 -20.96 -33.33 -2.50
C CYS A 148 -19.84 -32.83 -1.56
N GLU A 149 -19.78 -33.29 -0.31
CA GLU A 149 -18.69 -32.97 0.63
C GLU A 149 -17.30 -33.35 0.08
N ILE A 150 -17.19 -34.51 -0.61
CA ILE A 150 -15.95 -34.91 -1.31
C ILE A 150 -15.61 -33.93 -2.43
N ILE A 151 -16.58 -33.54 -3.25
CA ILE A 151 -16.36 -32.58 -4.35
C ILE A 151 -15.93 -31.22 -3.80
N ALA A 152 -16.61 -30.70 -2.77
CA ALA A 152 -16.27 -29.43 -2.13
C ALA A 152 -14.81 -29.43 -1.66
N THR A 153 -14.42 -30.47 -0.91
CA THR A 153 -13.07 -30.60 -0.34
C THR A 153 -11.98 -30.78 -1.40
N THR A 154 -12.27 -31.49 -2.50
CA THR A 154 -11.28 -31.77 -3.56
C THR A 154 -11.23 -30.71 -4.66
N GLY A 155 -12.24 -29.84 -4.74
CA GLY A 155 -12.36 -28.75 -5.72
C GLY A 155 -11.08 -27.96 -5.94
N PRO A 156 -10.47 -27.39 -4.88
CA PRO A 156 -9.20 -26.65 -4.95
C PRO A 156 -8.05 -27.34 -5.67
N SER A 157 -7.84 -28.62 -5.38
CA SER A 157 -6.72 -29.38 -5.94
C SER A 157 -7.04 -29.99 -7.31
N MET A 158 -8.32 -30.21 -7.63
CA MET A 158 -8.77 -30.97 -8.80
C MET A 158 -9.64 -30.17 -9.77
N ALA A 159 -9.53 -28.85 -9.77
CA ALA A 159 -10.39 -27.96 -10.56
C ALA A 159 -10.40 -28.31 -12.07
N SER A 160 -9.25 -28.69 -12.65
CA SER A 160 -9.14 -29.10 -14.06
C SER A 160 -9.86 -30.41 -14.38
N TYR A 161 -9.90 -31.34 -13.42
CA TYR A 161 -10.66 -32.58 -13.54
C TYR A 161 -12.16 -32.28 -13.61
N PHE A 162 -12.65 -31.40 -12.74
CA PHE A 162 -14.06 -31.02 -12.71
C PHE A 162 -14.49 -30.24 -13.96
N GLU A 163 -13.65 -29.34 -14.48
CA GLU A 163 -13.87 -28.65 -15.76
C GLU A 163 -14.06 -29.66 -16.91
N SER A 164 -13.22 -30.71 -16.96
CA SER A 164 -13.29 -31.76 -17.96
C SER A 164 -14.55 -32.64 -17.84
N HIS A 165 -15.25 -32.60 -16.70
CA HIS A 165 -16.45 -33.38 -16.40
C HIS A 165 -17.70 -32.51 -16.15
N THR A 166 -17.68 -31.26 -16.63
CA THR A 166 -18.71 -30.24 -16.37
C THR A 166 -20.14 -30.74 -16.54
N GLY A 167 -20.47 -31.43 -17.64
CA GLY A 167 -21.85 -31.88 -17.89
C GLY A 167 -22.40 -32.86 -16.84
N ARG A 168 -21.54 -33.74 -16.30
CA ARG A 168 -21.89 -34.69 -15.24
C ARG A 168 -22.07 -33.96 -13.91
N LEU A 169 -21.15 -33.06 -13.60
CA LEU A 169 -21.15 -32.27 -12.38
C LEU A 169 -22.39 -31.37 -12.30
N VAL A 170 -22.70 -30.65 -13.38
CA VAL A 170 -23.91 -29.82 -13.49
C VAL A 170 -25.17 -30.65 -13.26
N THR A 171 -25.27 -31.82 -13.89
CA THR A 171 -26.44 -32.69 -13.75
C THR A 171 -26.58 -33.21 -12.31
N GLY A 172 -25.47 -33.66 -11.73
CA GLY A 172 -25.43 -34.17 -10.37
C GLY A 172 -25.78 -33.12 -9.31
N ILE A 173 -25.15 -31.94 -9.38
CA ILE A 173 -25.41 -30.83 -8.45
C ILE A 173 -26.85 -30.33 -8.61
N ARG A 174 -27.39 -30.24 -9.84
CA ARG A 174 -28.81 -29.90 -10.05
C ARG A 174 -29.75 -30.84 -9.31
N ASN A 175 -29.52 -32.14 -9.41
CA ASN A 175 -30.34 -33.14 -8.72
C ASN A 175 -30.26 -33.01 -7.19
N CYS A 176 -29.09 -32.63 -6.67
CA CYS A 176 -28.88 -32.47 -5.23
C CYS A 176 -29.46 -31.16 -4.70
N LEU A 177 -29.36 -30.06 -5.45
CA LEU A 177 -30.03 -28.79 -5.14
C LEU A 177 -31.56 -28.89 -5.20
N ALA A 178 -32.10 -29.84 -5.98
CA ALA A 178 -33.53 -30.13 -6.03
C ALA A 178 -33.98 -31.25 -5.06
N ASP A 179 -33.07 -31.77 -4.23
CA ASP A 179 -33.36 -32.87 -3.31
C ASP A 179 -34.27 -32.40 -2.16
N PRO A 180 -35.23 -33.23 -1.69
CA PRO A 180 -36.06 -32.88 -0.54
C PRO A 180 -35.25 -32.65 0.75
N SER A 181 -34.07 -33.27 0.89
CA SER A 181 -33.22 -33.11 2.07
C SER A 181 -32.48 -31.77 2.07
N VAL A 182 -32.65 -30.99 3.15
CA VAL A 182 -31.95 -29.70 3.35
C VAL A 182 -30.44 -29.90 3.37
N GLU A 183 -29.95 -30.95 4.04
CA GLU A 183 -28.51 -31.26 4.12
C GLU A 183 -27.91 -31.54 2.74
N ALA A 184 -28.61 -32.29 1.89
CA ALA A 184 -28.14 -32.57 0.54
C ALA A 184 -28.08 -31.30 -0.33
N ARG A 185 -29.06 -30.40 -0.18
CA ARG A 185 -29.05 -29.10 -0.85
C ARG A 185 -27.91 -28.21 -0.36
N LYS A 186 -27.66 -28.14 0.95
CA LYS A 186 -26.54 -27.40 1.55
C LYS A 186 -25.20 -27.88 1.02
N SER A 187 -24.92 -29.18 1.08
CA SER A 187 -23.64 -29.72 0.59
C SER A 187 -23.48 -29.54 -0.92
N ALA A 188 -24.56 -29.60 -1.70
CA ALA A 188 -24.51 -29.33 -3.13
C ALA A 188 -24.20 -27.87 -3.46
N PHE A 189 -24.75 -26.93 -2.68
CA PHE A 189 -24.41 -25.51 -2.76
C PHE A 189 -22.91 -25.33 -2.48
N ASP A 190 -22.43 -25.85 -1.35
CA ASP A 190 -21.03 -25.71 -0.92
C ASP A 190 -20.06 -26.31 -1.96
N ALA A 191 -20.36 -27.50 -2.50
CA ALA A 191 -19.57 -28.12 -3.56
C ALA A 191 -19.51 -27.29 -4.84
N LEU A 192 -20.62 -26.65 -5.22
CA LEU A 192 -20.69 -25.82 -6.41
C LEU A 192 -19.79 -24.59 -6.27
N VAL A 193 -19.89 -23.90 -5.12
CA VAL A 193 -19.12 -22.69 -4.83
C VAL A 193 -17.63 -23.02 -4.77
N ASN A 194 -17.21 -24.02 -4.00
CA ASN A 194 -15.79 -24.39 -3.86
C ASN A 194 -15.12 -24.72 -5.21
N VAL A 195 -15.83 -25.37 -6.13
CA VAL A 195 -15.31 -25.63 -7.48
C VAL A 195 -15.23 -24.34 -8.30
N ALA A 196 -16.26 -23.49 -8.22
CA ALA A 196 -16.33 -22.23 -8.97
C ALA A 196 -15.22 -21.24 -8.58
N MET A 197 -14.86 -21.17 -7.29
CA MET A 197 -13.76 -20.34 -6.77
C MET A 197 -12.40 -20.66 -7.42
N CYS A 198 -12.22 -21.92 -7.82
CA CYS A 198 -10.93 -22.39 -8.34
C CYS A 198 -10.86 -22.34 -9.87
N ARG A 199 -12.03 -22.40 -10.53
CA ARG A 199 -12.14 -22.41 -11.99
C ARG A 199 -13.50 -21.90 -12.42
N SER A 200 -13.49 -20.91 -13.33
CA SER A 200 -14.72 -20.44 -13.96
C SER A 200 -15.32 -21.52 -14.87
N ILE A 201 -16.52 -21.99 -14.52
CA ILE A 201 -17.30 -22.97 -15.29
C ILE A 201 -18.62 -22.31 -15.70
N PRO A 202 -18.76 -21.80 -16.95
CA PRO A 202 -19.92 -21.02 -17.37
C PRO A 202 -21.27 -21.75 -17.18
N ASP A 203 -21.28 -23.08 -17.35
CA ASP A 203 -22.49 -23.89 -17.19
C ASP A 203 -23.03 -23.90 -15.75
N PHE A 204 -22.24 -23.51 -14.75
CA PHE A 204 -22.70 -23.42 -13.36
C PHE A 204 -23.71 -22.29 -13.15
N ALA A 205 -23.66 -21.23 -13.96
CA ALA A 205 -24.58 -20.09 -13.85
C ALA A 205 -26.06 -20.49 -13.97
N GLN A 206 -26.37 -21.63 -14.62
CA GLN A 206 -27.73 -22.15 -14.72
C GLN A 206 -28.27 -22.75 -13.41
N LEU A 207 -27.40 -23.01 -12.43
CA LEU A 207 -27.73 -23.61 -11.14
C LEU A 207 -28.00 -22.55 -10.06
N VAL A 208 -27.55 -21.30 -10.28
CA VAL A 208 -27.75 -20.18 -9.35
C VAL A 208 -29.22 -19.99 -8.93
N PRO A 209 -30.24 -20.07 -9.82
CA PRO A 209 -31.62 -19.97 -9.37
C PRO A 209 -32.02 -21.04 -8.35
N LEU A 210 -31.47 -22.25 -8.45
CA LEU A 210 -31.71 -23.30 -7.46
C LEU A 210 -30.98 -23.01 -6.15
N MET A 211 -29.76 -22.45 -6.19
CA MET A 211 -29.04 -22.00 -4.99
C MET A 211 -29.86 -20.95 -4.22
N LEU A 212 -30.37 -19.94 -4.93
CA LEU A 212 -31.22 -18.91 -4.34
C LEU A 212 -32.52 -19.48 -3.78
N GLN A 213 -33.10 -20.50 -4.43
CA GLN A 213 -34.25 -21.21 -3.87
C GLN A 213 -33.92 -21.90 -2.53
N VAL A 214 -32.72 -22.48 -2.37
CA VAL A 214 -32.31 -23.09 -1.09
C VAL A 214 -32.29 -22.04 0.03
N VAL A 215 -31.74 -20.85 -0.24
CA VAL A 215 -31.73 -19.73 0.71
C VAL A 215 -33.17 -19.30 1.03
N GLN A 216 -34.00 -19.09 0.02
CA GLN A 216 -35.40 -18.68 0.17
C GLN A 216 -36.23 -19.70 0.96
N ASP A 217 -36.02 -21.00 0.75
CA ASP A 217 -36.71 -22.05 1.49
C ASP A 217 -36.38 -21.99 2.99
N SER A 218 -35.10 -21.79 3.34
CA SER A 218 -34.67 -21.63 4.73
C SER A 218 -35.26 -20.38 5.38
N LEU A 219 -35.29 -19.25 4.66
CA LEU A 219 -35.92 -18.01 5.11
C LEU A 219 -37.42 -18.18 5.34
N ASN A 220 -38.15 -18.77 4.38
CA ASN A 220 -39.59 -19.01 4.46
C ASN A 220 -39.97 -20.00 5.56
N ALA A 221 -39.08 -20.95 5.87
CA ALA A 221 -39.23 -21.88 6.99
C ALA A 221 -38.86 -21.25 8.36
N SER A 222 -38.38 -20.00 8.37
CA SER A 222 -37.84 -19.33 9.56
C SER A 222 -36.69 -20.11 10.21
N ASN A 223 -35.93 -20.86 9.41
CA ASN A 223 -34.73 -21.54 9.87
C ASN A 223 -33.52 -20.61 9.72
N TRP A 224 -33.36 -19.71 10.70
CA TRP A 224 -32.42 -18.60 10.61
C TRP A 224 -30.96 -19.04 10.55
N ASP A 225 -30.56 -20.06 11.31
CA ASP A 225 -29.19 -20.62 11.29
C ASP A 225 -28.82 -21.15 9.90
N ASP A 226 -29.72 -21.90 9.27
CA ASP A 226 -29.51 -22.38 7.90
C ASP A 226 -29.47 -21.24 6.90
N ALA A 227 -30.35 -20.24 7.04
CA ALA A 227 -30.41 -19.09 6.14
C ALA A 227 -29.12 -18.25 6.22
N GLU A 228 -28.62 -18.03 7.42
CA GLU A 228 -27.36 -17.32 7.68
C GLU A 228 -26.17 -18.05 7.06
N GLN A 229 -25.96 -19.33 7.38
CA GLN A 229 -24.87 -20.14 6.81
C GLN A 229 -24.90 -20.20 5.28
N LEU A 230 -26.09 -20.36 4.69
CA LEU A 230 -26.26 -20.40 3.24
C LEU A 230 -25.99 -19.04 2.57
N THR A 231 -26.34 -17.95 3.26
CA THR A 231 -26.04 -16.59 2.79
C THR A 231 -24.55 -16.29 2.91
N GLY A 232 -23.88 -16.75 3.96
CA GLY A 232 -22.41 -16.70 4.06
C GLY A 232 -21.73 -17.47 2.92
N LYS A 233 -22.26 -18.64 2.54
CA LYS A 233 -21.78 -19.37 1.34
C LYS A 233 -22.05 -18.63 0.03
N LEU A 234 -23.04 -17.75 -0.01
CA LEU A 234 -23.26 -16.86 -1.14
C LEU A 234 -22.21 -15.75 -1.18
N ALA A 235 -21.88 -15.14 -0.04
CA ALA A 235 -20.79 -14.17 0.11
C ALA A 235 -19.45 -14.74 -0.37
N ASP A 236 -19.07 -15.92 0.12
CA ASP A 236 -17.92 -16.73 -0.32
C ASP A 236 -17.85 -16.83 -1.86
N GLY A 237 -18.97 -17.19 -2.49
CA GLY A 237 -19.06 -17.32 -3.94
C GLY A 237 -18.91 -16.00 -4.68
N VAL A 238 -19.44 -14.91 -4.12
CA VAL A 238 -19.35 -13.57 -4.69
C VAL A 238 -17.92 -13.04 -4.61
N ALA A 239 -17.25 -13.21 -3.47
CA ALA A 239 -15.87 -12.78 -3.24
C ALA A 239 -14.87 -13.42 -4.21
N HIS A 240 -15.05 -14.71 -4.48
CA HIS A 240 -14.02 -15.52 -5.16
C HIS A 240 -14.45 -16.02 -6.55
N ALA A 241 -15.73 -15.97 -6.89
CA ALA A 241 -16.26 -16.40 -8.18
C ALA A 241 -17.42 -15.50 -8.68
N PRO A 242 -17.26 -14.16 -8.71
CA PRO A 242 -18.35 -13.24 -9.02
C PRO A 242 -18.99 -13.50 -10.40
N GLY A 243 -18.19 -13.98 -11.37
CA GLY A 243 -18.66 -14.39 -12.70
C GLY A 243 -19.75 -15.48 -12.68
N LEU A 244 -19.87 -16.28 -11.62
CA LEU A 244 -20.96 -17.24 -11.42
C LEU A 244 -22.33 -16.54 -11.38
N PHE A 245 -22.38 -15.33 -10.83
CA PHE A 245 -23.60 -14.57 -10.55
C PHE A 245 -23.93 -13.52 -11.60
N ALA A 246 -23.06 -13.30 -12.60
CA ALA A 246 -23.21 -12.23 -13.60
C ALA A 246 -24.58 -12.21 -14.32
N GLY A 247 -25.20 -13.37 -14.56
CA GLY A 247 -26.53 -13.48 -15.17
C GLY A 247 -27.70 -13.20 -14.22
N HIS A 248 -27.45 -13.12 -12.92
CA HIS A 248 -28.47 -13.06 -11.85
C HIS A 248 -28.23 -11.94 -10.85
N THR A 249 -27.26 -11.03 -11.08
CA THR A 249 -26.86 -9.98 -10.14
C THR A 249 -28.04 -9.20 -9.57
N SER A 250 -28.94 -8.70 -10.42
CA SER A 250 -30.11 -7.95 -9.96
C SER A 250 -31.04 -8.77 -9.04
N ALA A 251 -31.23 -10.07 -9.32
CA ALA A 251 -32.05 -10.94 -8.49
C ALA A 251 -31.39 -11.22 -7.13
N VAL A 252 -30.07 -11.42 -7.11
CA VAL A 252 -29.29 -11.60 -5.88
C VAL A 252 -29.37 -10.35 -5.02
N LEU A 253 -29.01 -9.19 -5.57
CA LEU A 253 -28.98 -7.94 -4.82
C LEU A 253 -30.35 -7.54 -4.27
N HIS A 254 -31.42 -7.61 -5.08
CA HIS A 254 -32.76 -7.27 -4.59
C HIS A 254 -33.29 -8.28 -3.58
N GLY A 255 -33.02 -9.58 -3.77
CA GLY A 255 -33.42 -10.61 -2.81
C GLY A 255 -32.76 -10.41 -1.44
N LEU A 256 -31.46 -10.12 -1.41
CA LEU A 256 -30.74 -9.85 -0.16
C LEU A 256 -31.19 -8.53 0.48
N MET A 257 -31.51 -7.50 -0.31
CA MET A 257 -32.11 -6.26 0.21
C MET A 257 -33.46 -6.51 0.89
N GLU A 258 -34.31 -7.41 0.36
CA GLU A 258 -35.57 -7.79 1.01
C GLU A 258 -35.34 -8.49 2.35
N VAL A 259 -34.31 -9.33 2.45
CA VAL A 259 -33.92 -10.00 3.70
C VAL A 259 -33.42 -8.98 4.72
N ALA A 260 -32.45 -8.14 4.31
CA ALA A 260 -31.83 -7.14 5.17
C ALA A 260 -32.82 -6.08 5.67
N SER A 261 -33.87 -5.74 4.91
CA SER A 261 -34.86 -4.74 5.30
C SER A 261 -36.04 -5.27 6.13
N ALA A 262 -36.15 -6.58 6.34
CA ALA A 262 -37.32 -7.21 6.98
C ALA A 262 -37.14 -7.39 8.50
N PRO A 263 -37.84 -6.64 9.38
CA PRO A 263 -37.68 -6.76 10.84
C PRO A 263 -38.18 -8.09 11.42
N SER A 264 -38.87 -8.91 10.62
CA SER A 264 -39.31 -10.26 11.00
C SER A 264 -38.21 -11.32 10.86
N VAL A 265 -37.11 -10.99 10.18
CA VAL A 265 -35.94 -11.86 10.01
C VAL A 265 -34.99 -11.66 11.20
N ALA A 266 -34.38 -12.74 11.70
CA ALA A 266 -33.40 -12.67 12.79
C ALA A 266 -32.16 -11.84 12.39
N SER A 267 -31.51 -11.20 13.36
CA SER A 267 -30.35 -10.32 13.13
C SER A 267 -29.25 -10.98 12.32
N GLY A 268 -28.76 -12.16 12.73
CA GLY A 268 -27.67 -12.86 12.03
C GLY A 268 -27.93 -13.08 10.53
N ALA A 269 -29.16 -13.47 10.15
CA ALA A 269 -29.53 -13.61 8.74
C ALA A 269 -29.64 -12.26 8.00
N ARG A 270 -30.05 -11.17 8.68
CA ARG A 270 -30.07 -9.82 8.08
C ARG A 270 -28.65 -9.27 7.90
N HIS A 271 -27.81 -9.41 8.93
CA HIS A 271 -26.42 -8.97 8.92
C HIS A 271 -25.60 -9.71 7.86
N MET A 272 -25.75 -11.03 7.75
CA MET A 272 -25.10 -11.81 6.69
C MET A 272 -25.59 -11.43 5.28
N ALA A 273 -26.85 -11.02 5.14
CA ALA A 273 -27.34 -10.47 3.88
C ALA A 273 -26.69 -9.12 3.55
N ILE A 274 -26.49 -8.24 4.54
CA ILE A 274 -25.73 -6.99 4.38
C ILE A 274 -24.28 -7.29 4.00
N GLU A 275 -23.62 -8.21 4.70
CA GLU A 275 -22.25 -8.64 4.40
C GLU A 275 -22.14 -9.09 2.94
N THR A 276 -23.02 -10.00 2.50
CA THR A 276 -23.03 -10.47 1.11
C THR A 276 -23.24 -9.34 0.09
N LEU A 277 -24.07 -8.34 0.42
CA LEU A 277 -24.28 -7.17 -0.43
C LEU A 277 -23.03 -6.29 -0.51
N LEU A 278 -22.32 -6.08 0.60
CA LEU A 278 -21.07 -5.34 0.67
C LEU A 278 -19.96 -6.07 -0.09
N THR A 279 -19.78 -7.37 0.15
CA THR A 279 -18.84 -8.22 -0.61
C THR A 279 -19.07 -8.12 -2.12
N TYR A 280 -20.34 -8.04 -2.56
CA TYR A 280 -20.67 -7.85 -3.98
C TYR A 280 -20.26 -6.47 -4.49
N CYS A 281 -20.45 -5.42 -3.68
CA CYS A 281 -20.01 -4.07 -4.02
C CYS A 281 -18.48 -4.01 -4.16
N GLU A 282 -17.75 -4.68 -3.30
CA GLU A 282 -16.27 -4.75 -3.30
C GLU A 282 -15.74 -5.56 -4.49
N SER A 283 -16.38 -6.70 -4.77
CA SER A 283 -15.92 -7.64 -5.81
C SER A 283 -16.27 -7.18 -7.23
N GLU A 284 -17.42 -6.54 -7.41
CA GLU A 284 -17.98 -6.20 -8.72
C GLU A 284 -18.58 -4.77 -8.76
N PRO A 285 -17.83 -3.72 -8.35
CA PRO A 285 -18.36 -2.37 -8.13
C PRO A 285 -19.02 -1.79 -9.39
N LYS A 286 -18.37 -1.94 -10.54
CA LYS A 286 -18.89 -1.52 -11.85
C LYS A 286 -20.21 -2.21 -12.23
N THR A 287 -20.33 -3.51 -11.95
CA THR A 287 -21.54 -4.28 -12.26
C THR A 287 -22.68 -3.83 -11.34
N VAL A 288 -22.39 -3.65 -10.05
CA VAL A 288 -23.35 -3.20 -9.04
C VAL A 288 -23.89 -1.79 -9.33
N ARG A 289 -23.04 -0.83 -9.71
CA ARG A 289 -23.45 0.55 -10.03
C ARG A 289 -24.45 0.66 -11.19
N LYS A 290 -24.48 -0.35 -12.06
CA LYS A 290 -25.42 -0.46 -13.19
C LYS A 290 -26.80 -0.98 -12.77
N VAL A 291 -26.93 -1.60 -11.60
CA VAL A 291 -28.22 -2.11 -11.12
C VAL A 291 -29.10 -0.93 -10.69
N PRO A 292 -30.28 -0.73 -11.31
CA PRO A 292 -31.10 0.45 -11.07
C PRO A 292 -31.50 0.61 -9.60
N ASN A 293 -31.29 1.81 -9.05
CA ASN A 293 -31.65 2.21 -7.68
C ASN A 293 -31.02 1.39 -6.54
N PHE A 294 -30.17 0.40 -6.83
CA PHE A 294 -29.59 -0.45 -5.79
C PHE A 294 -28.72 0.37 -4.82
N SER A 295 -27.66 1.01 -5.32
CA SER A 295 -26.71 1.75 -4.48
C SER A 295 -27.39 2.79 -3.58
N THR A 296 -28.37 3.51 -4.13
CA THR A 296 -29.12 4.53 -3.38
C THR A 296 -30.03 3.93 -2.32
N SER A 297 -30.70 2.81 -2.64
CA SER A 297 -31.58 2.12 -1.68
C SER A 297 -30.77 1.42 -0.60
N PHE A 298 -29.58 0.92 -0.94
CA PHE A 298 -28.72 0.24 0.00
C PHE A 298 -28.11 1.22 1.00
N LEU A 299 -27.63 2.39 0.55
CA LEU A 299 -27.21 3.44 1.48
C LEU A 299 -28.35 3.88 2.42
N GLN A 300 -29.57 4.02 1.90
CA GLN A 300 -30.74 4.34 2.73
C GLN A 300 -31.00 3.27 3.79
N LEU A 301 -30.90 1.99 3.41
CA LEU A 301 -31.06 0.88 4.34
C LEU A 301 -29.98 0.89 5.42
N LEU A 302 -28.71 1.05 5.06
CA LEU A 302 -27.62 1.12 6.01
C LEU A 302 -27.77 2.32 6.97
N PHE A 303 -28.24 3.47 6.46
CA PHE A 303 -28.61 4.60 7.31
C PHE A 303 -29.78 4.30 8.26
N GLU A 304 -30.77 3.48 7.86
CA GLU A 304 -31.85 3.07 8.76
C GLU A 304 -31.36 2.20 9.92
N TYR A 305 -30.32 1.40 9.68
CA TYR A 305 -29.67 0.58 10.70
C TYR A 305 -29.02 1.43 11.81
N THR A 306 -28.50 2.62 11.48
CA THR A 306 -27.90 3.55 12.47
C THR A 306 -28.90 4.40 13.27
N LEU A 307 -30.22 4.28 12.99
CA LEU A 307 -31.25 5.07 13.68
C LEU A 307 -31.51 4.60 15.12
N ASN A 308 -31.05 3.41 15.51
CA ASN A 308 -31.31 2.84 16.83
C ASN A 308 -30.04 2.35 17.52
N PRO A 309 -29.12 3.27 17.87
CA PRO A 309 -27.87 2.91 18.52
C PRO A 309 -28.10 2.17 19.84
N VAL A 310 -27.38 1.07 20.05
CA VAL A 310 -27.32 0.33 21.31
C VAL A 310 -26.16 0.90 22.13
N MET A 311 -26.43 1.36 23.34
CA MET A 311 -25.42 2.07 24.15
C MET A 311 -25.37 1.50 25.56
N PRO A 312 -24.20 1.08 26.07
CA PRO A 312 -24.03 0.64 27.45
C PRO A 312 -24.38 1.74 28.46
N ASP A 313 -24.87 1.37 29.64
CA ASP A 313 -25.28 2.32 30.69
C ASP A 313 -24.13 3.21 31.21
N ASP A 314 -22.88 2.77 31.08
CA ASP A 314 -21.69 3.43 31.61
C ASP A 314 -20.75 4.01 30.54
N TRP A 315 -21.22 4.10 29.29
CA TRP A 315 -20.45 4.64 28.15
C TRP A 315 -19.88 6.05 28.41
N ASP A 316 -20.55 6.85 29.25
CA ASP A 316 -20.24 8.25 29.46
C ASP A 316 -19.08 8.49 30.45
N ILE A 317 -18.72 7.46 31.22
CA ILE A 317 -17.63 7.46 32.21
C ILE A 317 -16.50 6.47 31.88
N LYS A 318 -16.68 5.65 30.84
CA LYS A 318 -15.64 4.80 30.27
C LYS A 318 -14.95 5.48 29.09
N GLY A 319 -13.74 5.02 28.79
CA GLY A 319 -13.04 5.43 27.57
C GLY A 319 -13.71 4.84 26.35
N VAL A 320 -13.41 5.40 25.19
CA VAL A 320 -13.78 4.83 23.89
C VAL A 320 -12.69 3.85 23.49
N ASN A 321 -13.05 2.59 23.23
CA ASN A 321 -12.17 1.65 22.55
C ASN A 321 -12.80 1.34 21.20
N LEU A 322 -12.47 2.15 20.18
CA LEU A 322 -13.12 2.09 18.87
C LEU A 322 -12.97 0.70 18.22
N ASP A 323 -11.85 0.02 18.46
CA ASP A 323 -11.58 -1.30 17.88
C ASP A 323 -12.47 -2.38 18.52
N ASP A 324 -12.54 -2.45 19.85
CA ASP A 324 -13.43 -3.42 20.55
C ASP A 324 -14.92 -3.11 20.32
N ASP A 325 -15.30 -1.83 20.17
CA ASP A 325 -16.70 -1.41 20.03
C ASP A 325 -17.27 -1.70 18.62
N LEU A 326 -16.43 -1.85 17.58
CA LEU A 326 -16.83 -2.21 16.21
C LEU A 326 -16.95 -3.73 15.97
N GLU A 327 -16.53 -4.55 16.92
CA GLU A 327 -16.66 -6.03 16.87
C GLU A 327 -18.05 -6.51 17.37
N GLU A 328 -18.93 -5.61 17.82
CA GLU A 328 -20.29 -5.98 18.23
C GLU A 328 -21.22 -6.19 17.02
N ASP A 329 -21.84 -7.38 16.92
CA ASP A 329 -22.86 -7.73 15.90
C ASP A 329 -24.24 -7.06 16.15
N ASP A 330 -24.26 -5.74 16.36
CA ASP A 330 -25.50 -4.96 16.47
C ASP A 330 -25.84 -4.17 15.20
N ASP A 331 -27.09 -3.74 15.09
CA ASP A 331 -27.60 -3.07 13.88
C ASP A 331 -26.84 -1.74 13.60
N ASP A 332 -26.45 -0.98 14.61
CA ASP A 332 -25.77 0.32 14.44
C ASP A 332 -24.35 0.14 13.91
N THR A 333 -23.61 -0.84 14.45
CA THR A 333 -22.25 -1.20 14.00
C THR A 333 -22.26 -1.74 12.57
N VAL A 334 -23.17 -2.67 12.25
CA VAL A 334 -23.33 -3.20 10.88
C VAL A 334 -23.73 -2.11 9.89
N GLY A 335 -24.62 -1.20 10.29
CA GLY A 335 -25.01 -0.06 9.45
C GLY A 335 -23.84 0.90 9.21
N SER A 336 -23.09 1.22 10.25
CA SER A 336 -21.94 2.13 10.22
C SER A 336 -20.80 1.60 9.35
N SER A 337 -20.33 0.37 9.62
CA SER A 337 -19.31 -0.32 8.80
C SER A 337 -19.77 -0.49 7.36
N GLY A 338 -21.06 -0.80 7.15
CA GLY A 338 -21.59 -0.94 5.80
C GLY A 338 -21.63 0.37 5.01
N ILE A 339 -21.89 1.52 5.64
CA ILE A 339 -21.84 2.83 4.96
C ILE A 339 -20.43 3.09 4.43
N ASP A 340 -19.42 2.85 5.26
CA ASP A 340 -18.01 3.02 4.93
C ASP A 340 -17.58 2.13 3.76
N ARG A 341 -17.75 0.81 3.92
CA ARG A 341 -17.41 -0.17 2.88
C ARG A 341 -18.15 0.07 1.57
N LEU A 342 -19.42 0.49 1.62
CA LEU A 342 -20.18 0.85 0.42
C LEU A 342 -19.61 2.07 -0.29
N ALA A 343 -19.26 3.11 0.47
CA ALA A 343 -18.68 4.34 -0.07
C ALA A 343 -17.34 4.07 -0.73
N SER A 344 -16.43 3.36 -0.05
CA SER A 344 -15.10 3.01 -0.56
C SER A 344 -15.17 2.09 -1.78
N SER A 345 -16.16 1.20 -1.85
CA SER A 345 -16.34 0.29 -3.00
C SER A 345 -16.93 0.96 -4.23
N LEU A 346 -17.98 1.77 -4.07
CA LEU A 346 -18.75 2.31 -5.21
C LEU A 346 -18.39 3.75 -5.56
N GLY A 347 -17.61 4.43 -4.72
CA GLY A 347 -17.27 5.85 -4.88
C GLY A 347 -18.45 6.80 -4.63
N GLY A 348 -18.14 8.09 -4.51
CA GLY A 348 -19.10 9.10 -4.09
C GLY A 348 -20.12 9.56 -5.13
N ARG A 349 -19.82 9.45 -6.44
CA ARG A 349 -20.65 10.09 -7.49
C ARG A 349 -22.08 9.51 -7.55
N LYS A 350 -22.24 8.21 -7.32
CA LYS A 350 -23.54 7.54 -7.35
C LYS A 350 -24.36 7.79 -6.08
N LEU A 351 -23.68 8.01 -4.95
CA LEU A 351 -24.26 8.12 -3.62
C LEU A 351 -24.55 9.58 -3.22
N GLU A 352 -23.90 10.55 -3.86
CA GLU A 352 -23.96 11.99 -3.53
C GLU A 352 -25.36 12.52 -3.22
N THR A 353 -26.31 12.36 -4.14
CA THR A 353 -27.64 12.96 -4.00
C THR A 353 -28.40 12.39 -2.80
N VAL A 354 -28.31 11.08 -2.59
CA VAL A 354 -29.03 10.41 -1.49
C VAL A 354 -28.35 10.68 -0.16
N ALA A 355 -27.02 10.70 -0.11
CA ALA A 355 -26.25 11.10 1.07
C ALA A 355 -26.59 12.53 1.51
N GLN A 356 -26.59 13.48 0.56
CA GLN A 356 -26.97 14.86 0.82
C GLN A 356 -28.41 14.97 1.36
N GLN A 357 -29.35 14.24 0.75
CA GLN A 357 -30.74 14.23 1.20
C GLN A 357 -30.86 13.71 2.64
N LEU A 358 -30.27 12.54 2.93
CA LEU A 358 -30.32 11.93 4.25
C LEU A 358 -29.69 12.83 5.32
N PHE A 359 -28.55 13.46 5.02
CA PHE A 359 -27.89 14.38 5.94
C PHE A 359 -28.76 15.60 6.28
N VAL A 360 -29.23 16.33 5.25
CA VAL A 360 -29.98 17.58 5.42
C VAL A 360 -31.33 17.35 6.12
N GLU A 361 -32.01 16.25 5.84
CA GLU A 361 -33.29 15.93 6.47
C GLU A 361 -33.17 15.59 7.97
N ASN A 362 -32.01 15.08 8.42
CA ASN A 362 -31.88 14.48 9.75
C ASN A 362 -31.03 15.30 10.75
N ILE A 363 -30.03 16.07 10.30
CA ILE A 363 -29.09 16.82 11.18
C ILE A 363 -29.77 17.86 12.09
N HIS A 364 -30.95 18.36 11.72
CA HIS A 364 -31.75 19.29 12.52
C HIS A 364 -33.06 18.69 13.06
N SER A 365 -33.18 17.35 13.05
CA SER A 365 -34.36 16.66 13.56
C SER A 365 -34.59 16.92 15.06
N SER A 366 -35.85 16.96 15.48
CA SER A 366 -36.19 16.97 16.91
C SER A 366 -35.80 15.68 17.63
N ASP A 367 -35.71 14.57 16.90
CA ASP A 367 -35.25 13.29 17.41
C ASP A 367 -33.72 13.24 17.41
N TRP A 368 -33.12 13.07 18.58
CA TRP A 368 -31.66 13.05 18.72
C TRP A 368 -31.03 11.87 17.99
N LYS A 369 -31.73 10.74 17.86
CA LYS A 369 -31.24 9.55 17.15
C LYS A 369 -31.00 9.84 15.68
N ARG A 370 -31.91 10.60 15.06
CA ARG A 370 -31.76 11.06 13.67
C ARG A 370 -30.61 12.04 13.51
N ARG A 371 -30.44 12.98 14.46
CA ARG A 371 -29.28 13.88 14.45
C ARG A 371 -27.98 13.10 14.57
N ASN A 372 -27.95 12.08 15.42
CA ASN A 372 -26.82 11.16 15.60
C ASN A 372 -26.49 10.40 14.31
N ALA A 373 -27.48 9.73 13.71
CA ALA A 373 -27.34 9.00 12.46
C ALA A 373 -26.86 9.90 11.31
N ALA A 374 -27.30 11.17 11.25
CA ALA A 374 -26.80 12.14 10.27
C ALA A 374 -25.31 12.45 10.44
N LEU A 375 -24.80 12.47 11.68
CA LEU A 375 -23.38 12.65 11.95
C LEU A 375 -22.57 11.41 11.57
N LEU A 376 -23.03 10.22 11.98
CA LEU A 376 -22.42 8.94 11.59
C LEU A 376 -22.37 8.76 10.07
N LEU A 377 -23.42 9.16 9.36
CA LEU A 377 -23.44 9.15 7.90
C LEU A 377 -22.28 9.95 7.30
N ILE A 378 -21.98 11.14 7.82
CA ILE A 378 -20.85 11.93 7.31
C ILE A 378 -19.52 11.32 7.75
N THR A 379 -19.42 10.83 8.99
CA THR A 379 -18.24 10.13 9.50
C THR A 379 -17.83 9.01 8.53
N TYR A 380 -18.74 8.09 8.23
CA TYR A 380 -18.44 6.90 7.42
C TYR A 380 -18.53 7.11 5.91
N LEU A 381 -18.91 8.31 5.42
CA LEU A 381 -18.83 8.62 3.99
C LEU A 381 -17.60 9.44 3.64
N ALA A 382 -16.90 10.02 4.62
CA ALA A 382 -15.86 11.01 4.39
C ALA A 382 -14.73 10.44 3.51
N GLU A 383 -14.13 9.31 3.90
CA GLU A 383 -13.07 8.61 3.17
C GLU A 383 -13.50 8.16 1.75
N GLY A 384 -14.52 7.31 1.66
CA GLY A 384 -14.98 6.74 0.37
C GLY A 384 -15.60 7.77 -0.60
N MET A 385 -15.89 8.99 -0.15
CA MET A 385 -16.49 10.06 -0.97
C MET A 385 -15.72 11.38 -0.97
N THR A 386 -14.42 11.39 -0.63
CA THR A 386 -13.60 12.61 -0.53
C THR A 386 -13.76 13.53 -1.74
N THR A 387 -13.61 13.01 -2.96
CA THR A 387 -13.67 13.78 -4.23
C THR A 387 -15.00 14.51 -4.48
N VAL A 388 -16.07 14.07 -3.81
CA VAL A 388 -17.41 14.66 -3.88
C VAL A 388 -17.65 15.59 -2.70
N LEU A 389 -17.42 15.11 -1.48
CA LEU A 389 -17.73 15.84 -0.25
C LEU A 389 -16.80 17.04 -0.04
N GLU A 390 -15.56 16.99 -0.52
CA GLU A 390 -14.60 18.09 -0.40
C GLU A 390 -15.06 19.39 -1.10
N LYS A 391 -15.94 19.27 -2.12
CA LYS A 391 -16.58 20.42 -2.79
C LYS A 391 -17.59 21.14 -1.90
N HIS A 392 -18.10 20.44 -0.88
CA HIS A 392 -19.10 20.91 0.06
C HIS A 392 -18.57 21.02 1.50
N LEU A 393 -17.26 20.83 1.69
CA LEU A 393 -16.61 20.72 3.00
C LEU A 393 -17.00 21.84 3.96
N GLU A 394 -16.87 23.10 3.53
CA GLU A 394 -17.21 24.26 4.38
C GLU A 394 -18.68 24.23 4.84
N GLN A 395 -19.62 23.85 3.96
CA GLN A 395 -21.04 23.78 4.29
C GLN A 395 -21.33 22.66 5.27
N ILE A 396 -20.71 21.49 5.08
CA ILE A 396 -20.85 20.34 5.97
C ILE A 396 -20.32 20.70 7.36
N VAL A 397 -19.10 21.26 7.46
CA VAL A 397 -18.50 21.68 8.73
C VAL A 397 -19.38 22.72 9.45
N GLN A 398 -19.94 23.71 8.73
CA GLN A 398 -20.86 24.70 9.31
C GLN A 398 -22.14 24.07 9.88
N MET A 399 -22.60 22.95 9.32
CA MET A 399 -23.78 22.21 9.81
C MET A 399 -23.46 21.27 10.98
N VAL A 400 -22.25 20.71 11.03
CA VAL A 400 -21.79 19.81 12.11
C VAL A 400 -21.41 20.60 13.37
N ILE A 401 -20.74 21.74 13.24
CA ILE A 401 -20.26 22.55 14.39
C ILE A 401 -21.31 22.80 15.48
N PRO A 402 -22.58 23.16 15.18
CA PRO A 402 -23.59 23.34 16.22
C PRO A 402 -23.87 22.08 17.06
N ALA A 403 -23.72 20.88 16.49
CA ALA A 403 -24.03 19.61 17.14
C ALA A 403 -23.05 19.25 18.27
N VAL A 404 -21.83 19.78 18.27
CA VAL A 404 -20.86 19.60 19.39
C VAL A 404 -21.35 20.24 20.70
N ARG A 405 -22.40 21.05 20.65
CA ARG A 405 -23.06 21.69 21.81
C ARG A 405 -24.50 21.22 22.01
N ASP A 406 -24.90 20.11 21.38
CA ASP A 406 -26.24 19.53 21.52
C ASP A 406 -26.57 19.21 22.99
N GLU A 407 -27.85 19.32 23.35
CA GLU A 407 -28.33 18.99 24.70
C GLU A 407 -28.08 17.52 25.06
N VAL A 408 -28.11 16.64 24.05
CA VAL A 408 -27.90 15.20 24.19
C VAL A 408 -26.40 14.87 24.05
N LYS A 409 -25.83 14.28 25.10
CA LYS A 409 -24.41 13.90 25.16
C LYS A 409 -23.94 12.98 24.02
N TYR A 410 -24.81 12.10 23.51
CA TYR A 410 -24.52 11.23 22.37
C TYR A 410 -24.27 12.03 21.08
N VAL A 411 -25.15 12.99 20.78
CA VAL A 411 -25.01 13.83 19.59
C VAL A 411 -23.74 14.68 19.67
N ARG A 412 -23.38 15.17 20.88
CA ARG A 412 -22.09 15.85 21.07
C ARG A 412 -20.89 14.95 20.80
N ALA A 413 -20.95 13.70 21.25
CA ALA A 413 -19.91 12.70 21.02
C ALA A 413 -19.74 12.42 19.53
N SER A 414 -20.80 12.01 18.82
CA SER A 414 -20.74 11.72 17.38
C SER A 414 -20.38 12.95 16.53
N ALA A 415 -20.69 14.17 16.99
CA ALA A 415 -20.27 15.38 16.29
C ALA A 415 -18.76 15.59 16.37
N LEU A 416 -18.13 15.25 17.51
CA LEU A 416 -16.68 15.30 17.66
C LEU A 416 -16.01 14.16 16.87
N ASP A 417 -16.59 12.96 16.86
CA ASP A 417 -16.08 11.84 16.06
C ASP A 417 -16.16 12.16 14.55
N CYS A 418 -17.27 12.76 14.11
CA CYS A 418 -17.43 13.25 12.73
C CYS A 418 -16.36 14.30 12.39
N LEU A 419 -16.13 15.30 13.25
CA LEU A 419 -15.06 16.28 13.01
C LEU A 419 -13.66 15.66 13.07
N THR A 420 -13.46 14.62 13.87
CA THR A 420 -12.20 13.86 13.94
C THR A 420 -11.94 13.19 12.59
N GLN A 421 -12.89 12.39 12.11
CA GLN A 421 -12.78 11.68 10.83
C GLN A 421 -12.59 12.64 9.65
N MET A 422 -13.40 13.71 9.59
CA MET A 422 -13.25 14.76 8.58
C MET A 422 -11.88 15.44 8.61
N SER A 423 -11.22 15.52 9.77
CA SER A 423 -9.90 16.11 9.86
C SER A 423 -8.86 15.24 9.17
N SER A 424 -8.99 13.92 9.21
CA SER A 424 -8.12 13.01 8.46
C SER A 424 -8.48 13.00 6.97
N ASP A 425 -9.73 12.74 6.62
CA ASP A 425 -10.10 12.43 5.23
C ASP A 425 -10.08 13.64 4.28
N PHE A 426 -10.16 14.85 4.84
CA PHE A 426 -10.09 16.11 4.08
C PHE A 426 -8.80 16.90 4.34
N ALA A 427 -7.76 16.23 4.85
CA ALA A 427 -6.44 16.83 4.97
C ALA A 427 -5.80 17.10 3.59
N PRO A 428 -4.98 18.15 3.44
CA PRO A 428 -4.73 19.23 4.40
C PRO A 428 -5.80 20.35 4.35
N LYS A 429 -6.80 20.23 3.47
CA LYS A 429 -7.74 21.32 3.16
C LYS A 429 -8.57 21.77 4.36
N MET A 430 -9.04 20.83 5.19
CA MET A 430 -9.78 21.16 6.41
C MET A 430 -8.92 21.98 7.39
N GLN A 431 -7.65 21.62 7.52
CA GLN A 431 -6.67 22.28 8.38
C GLN A 431 -6.40 23.69 7.87
N GLU A 432 -6.05 23.82 6.59
CA GLU A 432 -5.70 25.08 5.95
C GLU A 432 -6.85 26.09 5.90
N GLN A 433 -8.05 25.62 5.57
CA GLN A 433 -9.17 26.52 5.27
C GLN A 433 -10.11 26.73 6.46
N LEU A 434 -10.23 25.75 7.36
CA LEU A 434 -11.30 25.73 8.38
C LEU A 434 -10.79 25.70 9.83
N CYS A 435 -9.47 25.79 10.09
CA CYS A 435 -8.91 25.83 11.45
C CYS A 435 -9.59 26.87 12.36
N HIS A 436 -9.85 28.07 11.84
CA HIS A 436 -10.47 29.18 12.57
C HIS A 436 -11.91 28.90 13.03
N SER A 437 -12.59 27.96 12.38
CA SER A 437 -13.96 27.55 12.72
C SER A 437 -13.96 26.30 13.62
N VAL A 438 -13.05 25.36 13.38
CA VAL A 438 -13.01 24.05 14.07
C VAL A 438 -12.28 24.15 15.41
N VAL A 439 -11.02 24.60 15.43
CA VAL A 439 -10.13 24.53 16.60
C VAL A 439 -10.73 25.24 17.84
N PRO A 440 -11.27 26.48 17.75
CA PRO A 440 -11.81 27.16 18.94
C PRO A 440 -13.03 26.44 19.53
N VAL A 441 -13.83 25.80 18.68
CA VAL A 441 -15.05 25.11 19.10
C VAL A 441 -14.69 23.81 19.82
N VAL A 442 -13.82 22.99 19.21
CA VAL A 442 -13.36 21.72 19.77
C VAL A 442 -12.58 21.93 21.07
N MET A 443 -11.70 22.95 21.12
CA MET A 443 -11.00 23.34 22.35
C MET A 443 -11.97 23.68 23.49
N GLY A 444 -13.12 24.29 23.19
CA GLY A 444 -14.17 24.54 24.18
C GLY A 444 -14.81 23.26 24.73
N CYS A 445 -14.87 22.19 23.93
CA CYS A 445 -15.44 20.90 24.31
C CYS A 445 -14.54 20.07 25.25
N LEU A 446 -13.26 20.42 25.39
CA LEU A 446 -12.39 19.86 26.44
C LEU A 446 -12.94 20.11 27.86
N GLY A 447 -13.77 21.16 28.02
CA GLY A 447 -14.44 21.49 29.27
C GLY A 447 -15.78 20.79 29.49
N ASP A 448 -16.18 19.81 28.65
CA ASP A 448 -17.45 19.09 28.84
C ASP A 448 -17.44 18.31 30.17
N SER A 449 -18.58 18.32 30.86
CA SER A 449 -18.77 17.59 32.12
C SER A 449 -18.77 16.07 31.96
N VAL A 450 -19.00 15.56 30.74
CA VAL A 450 -19.04 14.14 30.41
C VAL A 450 -17.64 13.69 29.96
N PRO A 451 -16.94 12.83 30.73
CA PRO A 451 -15.59 12.37 30.39
C PRO A 451 -15.46 11.80 28.97
N ALA A 452 -16.43 11.00 28.52
CA ALA A 452 -16.44 10.43 27.18
C ALA A 452 -16.59 11.46 26.05
N VAL A 453 -17.14 12.65 26.33
CA VAL A 453 -17.21 13.75 25.35
C VAL A 453 -15.91 14.56 25.38
N ALA A 454 -15.37 14.85 26.57
CA ALA A 454 -14.09 15.56 26.71
C ALA A 454 -12.92 14.80 26.06
N THR A 455 -12.92 13.47 26.14
CA THR A 455 -11.91 12.61 25.52
C THR A 455 -11.96 12.66 23.99
N ARG A 456 -13.17 12.68 23.39
CA ARG A 456 -13.36 12.85 21.94
C ARG A 456 -12.94 14.23 21.46
N ALA A 457 -13.12 15.26 22.28
CA ALA A 457 -12.59 16.59 21.96
C ALA A 457 -11.06 16.59 21.91
N ALA A 458 -10.39 15.87 22.82
CA ALA A 458 -8.95 15.69 22.77
C ALA A 458 -8.53 14.90 21.52
N ARG A 459 -9.17 13.77 21.19
CA ARG A 459 -8.91 12.99 19.97
C ARG A 459 -9.15 13.77 18.67
N CYS A 460 -10.18 14.61 18.63
CA CYS A 460 -10.44 15.48 17.48
C CYS A 460 -9.31 16.50 17.28
N LEU A 461 -8.78 17.09 18.35
CA LEU A 461 -7.60 17.95 18.25
C LEU A 461 -6.36 17.15 17.85
N ASP A 462 -6.19 15.94 18.40
CA ASP A 462 -5.10 15.02 18.06
C ASP A 462 -5.04 14.78 16.55
N SER A 463 -6.11 14.22 15.97
CA SER A 463 -6.26 13.99 14.53
C SER A 463 -6.12 15.26 13.71
N PHE A 464 -6.74 16.38 14.12
CA PHE A 464 -6.64 17.64 13.36
C PHE A 464 -5.19 18.12 13.21
N PHE A 465 -4.39 18.05 14.29
CA PHE A 465 -3.01 18.52 14.27
C PHE A 465 -2.05 17.49 13.66
N ASP A 466 -2.29 16.18 13.85
CA ASP A 466 -1.47 15.11 13.28
C ASP A 466 -1.46 15.14 11.74
N GLN A 467 -2.57 15.57 11.15
CA GLN A 467 -2.78 15.69 9.71
C GLN A 467 -2.33 17.04 9.12
N CYS A 468 -1.65 17.87 9.92
CA CYS A 468 -1.00 19.07 9.42
C CYS A 468 0.39 18.69 8.86
N GLU A 469 0.50 18.52 7.54
CA GLU A 469 1.78 18.24 6.89
C GLU A 469 2.78 19.41 7.02
N GLU A 470 4.07 19.07 7.11
CA GLU A 470 5.16 19.99 6.87
C GLU A 470 5.79 19.66 5.51
N SER A 471 5.51 20.45 4.47
CA SER A 471 6.35 20.43 3.28
C SER A 471 7.53 21.39 3.44
N GLU A 472 8.64 21.11 2.76
CA GLU A 472 9.84 21.96 2.77
C GLU A 472 9.64 23.32 2.06
N ASN A 473 8.42 23.64 1.61
CA ASN A 473 8.11 24.84 0.85
C ASN A 473 7.96 26.08 1.74
N GLU A 474 8.37 27.25 1.23
CA GLU A 474 8.30 28.53 1.96
C GLU A 474 6.86 28.91 2.39
N ASP A 475 5.84 28.41 1.69
CA ASP A 475 4.42 28.71 1.94
C ASP A 475 3.88 28.08 3.25
N ASP A 476 4.41 26.94 3.72
CA ASP A 476 3.91 26.25 4.91
C ASP A 476 4.28 26.97 6.22
N THR A 477 5.36 27.76 6.16
CA THR A 477 5.73 28.66 7.25
C THR A 477 4.63 29.74 7.49
N VAL A 478 3.74 29.97 6.52
CA VAL A 478 2.57 30.85 6.66
C VAL A 478 1.40 30.12 7.31
N PHE A 479 1.19 28.83 6.99
CA PHE A 479 0.11 28.04 7.57
C PHE A 479 0.28 27.83 9.08
N ILE A 480 1.46 27.38 9.54
CA ILE A 480 1.73 27.14 10.96
C ILE A 480 1.53 28.42 11.81
N LYS A 481 1.80 29.59 11.25
CA LYS A 481 1.59 30.88 11.94
C LYS A 481 0.13 31.14 12.29
N GLN A 482 -0.83 30.53 11.60
CA GLN A 482 -2.25 30.67 11.94
C GLN A 482 -2.55 30.10 13.33
N PHE A 483 -1.76 29.13 13.80
CA PHE A 483 -1.93 28.52 15.11
C PHE A 483 -1.41 29.37 16.27
N GLU A 484 -0.62 30.42 16.04
CA GLU A 484 -0.05 31.29 17.08
C GLU A 484 -1.12 31.80 18.08
N ASN A 485 -2.34 32.07 17.61
CA ASN A 485 -3.44 32.56 18.44
C ASN A 485 -4.10 31.47 19.31
N TYR A 486 -3.82 30.20 19.05
CA TYR A 486 -4.47 29.05 19.70
C TYR A 486 -3.50 28.26 20.59
N VAL A 487 -2.19 28.21 20.27
CA VAL A 487 -1.21 27.35 20.96
C VAL A 487 -1.24 27.52 22.48
N GLU A 488 -1.24 28.76 23.00
CA GLU A 488 -1.30 29.00 24.45
C GLU A 488 -2.59 28.42 25.07
N GLY A 489 -3.73 28.69 24.43
CA GLY A 489 -5.04 28.20 24.90
C GLY A 489 -5.15 26.67 24.87
N LEU A 490 -4.61 26.04 23.83
CA LEU A 490 -4.55 24.59 23.68
C LEU A 490 -3.71 23.96 24.79
N CYS A 491 -2.46 24.44 24.96
CA CYS A 491 -1.57 23.95 26.02
C CYS A 491 -2.21 24.11 27.40
N VAL A 492 -2.79 25.27 27.71
CA VAL A 492 -3.44 25.52 29.00
C VAL A 492 -4.63 24.59 29.21
N SER A 493 -5.51 24.43 28.21
CA SER A 493 -6.73 23.63 28.32
C SER A 493 -6.41 22.14 28.48
N LEU A 494 -5.53 21.60 27.64
CA LEU A 494 -5.12 20.19 27.69
C LEU A 494 -4.37 19.85 28.98
N VAL A 495 -3.41 20.68 29.41
CA VAL A 495 -2.68 20.46 30.67
C VAL A 495 -3.62 20.59 31.88
N THR A 496 -4.58 21.50 31.84
CA THR A 496 -5.58 21.65 32.92
C THR A 496 -6.44 20.41 33.03
N LEU A 497 -6.98 19.91 31.92
CA LEU A 497 -7.80 18.70 31.89
C LEU A 497 -7.00 17.47 32.34
N LEU A 498 -5.78 17.30 31.81
CA LEU A 498 -4.83 16.25 32.17
C LEU A 498 -4.58 16.19 33.69
N LYS A 499 -4.42 17.35 34.34
CA LYS A 499 -4.16 17.42 35.79
C LYS A 499 -5.42 17.21 36.65
N GLN A 500 -6.58 17.68 36.18
CA GLN A 500 -7.80 17.72 37.00
C GLN A 500 -8.64 16.45 36.92
N THR A 501 -8.70 15.80 35.76
CA THR A 501 -9.54 14.61 35.57
C THR A 501 -9.03 13.42 36.39
N SER A 502 -9.93 12.62 36.95
CA SER A 502 -9.61 11.32 37.57
C SER A 502 -9.60 10.16 36.57
N HIS A 503 -10.10 10.38 35.35
CA HIS A 503 -10.25 9.36 34.32
C HIS A 503 -8.95 9.22 33.53
N LYS A 504 -8.28 8.06 33.64
CA LYS A 504 -6.96 7.82 33.02
C LYS A 504 -7.01 7.90 31.48
N PHE A 505 -8.07 7.39 30.85
CA PHE A 505 -8.24 7.47 29.39
C PHE A 505 -8.32 8.93 28.88
N VAL A 506 -8.96 9.84 29.63
CA VAL A 506 -8.99 11.28 29.28
C VAL A 506 -7.59 11.88 29.35
N ARG A 507 -6.80 11.49 30.36
CA ARG A 507 -5.40 11.94 30.50
C ARG A 507 -4.56 11.46 29.32
N GLU A 508 -4.78 10.22 28.89
CA GLU A 508 -4.10 9.62 27.76
C GLU A 508 -4.41 10.36 26.46
N ASP A 509 -5.67 10.66 26.15
CA ASP A 509 -6.05 11.42 24.96
C ASP A 509 -5.56 12.87 25.03
N CYS A 510 -5.50 13.49 26.22
CA CYS A 510 -4.87 14.80 26.39
C CYS A 510 -3.39 14.79 26.04
N LEU A 511 -2.68 13.70 26.37
CA LEU A 511 -1.28 13.54 26.00
C LEU A 511 -1.12 13.30 24.50
N GLY A 512 -2.02 12.55 23.86
CA GLY A 512 -2.05 12.39 22.39
C GLY A 512 -2.20 13.74 21.70
N ALA A 513 -3.25 14.50 22.04
CA ALA A 513 -3.48 15.84 21.50
C ALA A 513 -2.31 16.81 21.75
N LEU A 514 -1.65 16.72 22.92
CA LEU A 514 -0.44 17.51 23.17
C LEU A 514 0.71 17.07 22.26
N SER A 515 0.88 15.77 22.04
CA SER A 515 1.88 15.20 21.13
C SER A 515 1.78 15.79 19.74
N SER A 516 0.58 15.76 19.16
CA SER A 516 0.31 16.28 17.82
C SER A 516 0.46 17.80 17.75
N VAL A 517 -0.10 18.55 18.71
CA VAL A 517 0.14 20.01 18.81
C VAL A 517 1.64 20.35 18.90
N ILE A 518 2.42 19.53 19.62
CA ILE A 518 3.87 19.71 19.75
C ILE A 518 4.57 19.46 18.41
N SER A 519 4.21 18.36 17.74
CA SER A 519 4.77 17.99 16.44
C SER A 519 4.54 19.07 15.39
N THR A 520 3.33 19.64 15.33
CA THR A 520 2.95 20.68 14.34
C THR A 520 3.50 22.06 14.69
N CYS A 521 3.38 22.50 15.95
CA CYS A 521 3.65 23.89 16.31
C CYS A 521 5.13 24.18 16.59
N LYS A 522 5.95 23.13 16.82
CA LYS A 522 7.41 23.17 17.01
C LYS A 522 7.95 24.43 17.68
N GLY A 523 8.51 25.35 16.91
CA GLY A 523 9.17 26.56 17.38
C GLY A 523 8.27 27.51 18.17
N LEU A 524 6.95 27.49 17.95
CA LEU A 524 5.97 28.27 18.70
C LEU A 524 5.90 27.86 20.17
N LEU A 525 6.35 26.64 20.50
CA LEU A 525 6.29 26.11 21.86
C LEU A 525 7.46 26.49 22.76
N LYS A 526 8.49 27.18 22.22
CA LYS A 526 9.66 27.65 22.98
C LYS A 526 9.30 28.35 24.31
N PRO A 527 8.29 29.25 24.39
CA PRO A 527 7.92 29.92 25.64
C PRO A 527 7.35 28.98 26.72
N PHE A 528 6.83 27.82 26.33
CA PHE A 528 6.09 26.92 27.21
C PHE A 528 6.94 25.74 27.73
N VAL A 529 8.17 25.55 27.23
CA VAL A 529 9.06 24.42 27.60
C VAL A 529 9.20 24.25 29.12
N SER A 530 9.46 25.34 29.85
CA SER A 530 9.64 25.30 31.31
C SER A 530 8.38 24.94 32.10
N HIS A 531 7.20 25.01 31.46
CA HIS A 531 5.92 24.64 32.04
C HIS A 531 5.47 23.24 31.62
N LEU A 532 5.76 22.84 30.37
CA LEU A 532 5.35 21.55 29.80
C LEU A 532 6.21 20.38 30.28
N VAL A 533 7.54 20.52 30.26
CA VAL A 533 8.44 19.39 30.63
C VAL A 533 8.17 18.87 32.05
N PRO A 534 7.98 19.71 33.09
CA PRO A 534 7.62 19.21 34.42
C PRO A 534 6.32 18.40 34.45
N VAL A 535 5.33 18.72 33.61
CA VAL A 535 4.06 17.97 33.52
C VAL A 535 4.32 16.56 33.00
N PHE A 536 5.13 16.42 31.95
CA PHE A 536 5.47 15.10 31.41
C PHE A 536 6.33 14.31 32.39
N GLN A 537 7.27 14.95 33.09
CA GLN A 537 8.06 14.32 34.14
C GLN A 537 7.20 13.79 35.31
N GLU A 538 6.14 14.52 35.70
CA GLU A 538 5.17 14.05 36.69
C GLU A 538 4.46 12.75 36.24
N VAL A 539 4.14 12.64 34.95
CA VAL A 539 3.54 11.41 34.37
C VAL A 539 4.56 10.27 34.31
N LEU A 540 5.79 10.54 33.86
CA LEU A 540 6.87 9.54 33.79
C LEU A 540 7.27 8.99 35.17
N ALA A 541 7.10 9.78 36.23
CA ALA A 541 7.35 9.38 37.60
C ALA A 541 6.24 8.50 38.23
N MET A 542 5.10 8.31 37.54
CA MET A 542 4.02 7.46 38.04
C MET A 542 4.47 5.98 38.13
N PRO A 543 3.95 5.22 39.12
CA PRO A 543 4.18 3.78 39.18
C PRO A 543 3.69 3.08 37.92
N GLU A 544 4.41 2.04 37.51
CA GLU A 544 4.00 1.22 36.38
C GLU A 544 2.83 0.33 36.76
N THR A 545 1.71 0.55 36.08
CA THR A 545 0.47 -0.22 36.16
C THR A 545 -0.08 -0.36 34.75
N PRO A 546 -0.89 -1.39 34.44
CA PRO A 546 -1.48 -1.55 33.11
C PRO A 546 -2.13 -0.26 32.58
N GLU A 547 -2.81 0.49 33.44
CA GLU A 547 -3.51 1.72 33.01
C GLU A 547 -2.62 2.99 33.02
N THR A 548 -1.34 2.91 33.38
CA THR A 548 -0.40 4.05 33.32
C THR A 548 0.71 3.87 32.29
N ILE A 549 0.90 2.66 31.74
CA ILE A 549 1.93 2.38 30.74
C ILE A 549 1.75 3.26 29.50
N MET A 550 0.55 3.29 28.91
CA MET A 550 0.29 4.10 27.71
C MET A 550 0.46 5.60 27.97
N MET A 551 0.00 6.10 29.13
CA MET A 551 0.26 7.49 29.53
C MET A 551 1.77 7.81 29.60
N LYS A 552 2.58 6.88 30.13
CA LYS A 552 4.05 7.06 30.16
C LYS A 552 4.63 7.04 28.75
N CYS A 553 4.14 6.18 27.86
CA CYS A 553 4.51 6.16 26.44
C CYS A 553 4.24 7.50 25.76
N LYS A 554 3.00 8.02 25.84
CA LYS A 554 2.65 9.34 25.27
C LYS A 554 3.42 10.49 25.94
N ALA A 555 3.76 10.38 27.23
CA ALA A 555 4.62 11.36 27.90
C ALA A 555 6.08 11.33 27.41
N ILE A 556 6.62 10.15 27.06
CA ILE A 556 7.93 10.04 26.38
C ILE A 556 7.85 10.80 25.06
N GLU A 557 6.85 10.48 24.24
CA GLU A 557 6.63 11.08 22.92
C GLU A 557 6.52 12.60 22.98
N CYS A 558 5.61 13.12 23.81
CA CYS A 558 5.45 14.56 24.06
C CYS A 558 6.78 15.23 24.43
N THR A 559 7.56 14.61 25.33
CA THR A 559 8.82 15.18 25.81
C THR A 559 9.87 15.21 24.71
N THR A 560 9.97 14.14 23.92
CA THR A 560 10.98 14.03 22.86
C THR A 560 10.63 14.84 21.62
N LEU A 561 9.35 14.87 21.21
CA LEU A 561 8.88 15.76 20.14
C LEU A 561 9.08 17.23 20.53
N LEU A 562 8.82 17.58 21.79
CA LEU A 562 9.06 18.95 22.26
C LEU A 562 10.54 19.31 22.16
N ALA A 563 11.44 18.38 22.53
CA ALA A 563 12.87 18.57 22.38
C ALA A 563 13.28 18.82 20.93
N CYS A 564 12.76 18.01 19.99
CA CYS A 564 12.95 18.15 18.56
C CYS A 564 12.50 19.53 18.06
N GLY A 565 11.23 19.89 18.29
CA GLY A 565 10.63 21.10 17.74
C GLY A 565 11.20 22.43 18.29
N VAL A 566 11.60 22.48 19.57
CA VAL A 566 12.15 23.72 20.17
C VAL A 566 13.66 23.85 20.00
N GLY A 567 14.32 22.73 19.68
CA GLY A 567 15.75 22.64 19.46
C GLY A 567 16.61 22.68 20.74
N ARG A 568 17.88 22.37 20.54
CA ARG A 568 18.91 22.16 21.57
C ARG A 568 18.96 23.24 22.65
N GLU A 569 19.00 24.51 22.27
CA GLU A 569 19.23 25.62 23.22
C GLU A 569 18.10 25.73 24.26
N SER A 570 16.86 25.55 23.83
CA SER A 570 15.69 25.68 24.70
C SER A 570 15.50 24.45 25.58
N PHE A 571 15.86 23.26 25.08
CA PHE A 571 15.69 21.99 25.80
C PHE A 571 16.89 21.58 26.67
N ALA A 572 18.03 22.27 26.55
CA ALA A 572 19.29 21.93 27.24
C ALA A 572 19.16 21.60 28.75
N PRO A 573 18.31 22.29 29.57
CA PRO A 573 18.17 21.97 30.99
C PRO A 573 17.64 20.55 31.28
N TYR A 574 16.93 19.93 30.34
CA TYR A 574 16.21 18.66 30.51
C TYR A 574 16.83 17.50 29.71
N ALA A 575 17.65 17.81 28.70
CA ALA A 575 18.21 16.85 27.75
C ALA A 575 18.88 15.63 28.42
N HIS A 576 19.77 15.87 29.39
CA HIS A 576 20.54 14.78 30.01
C HIS A 576 19.66 13.83 30.83
N GLU A 577 18.67 14.37 31.55
CA GLU A 577 17.72 13.57 32.31
C GLU A 577 16.88 12.69 31.38
N MET A 578 16.38 13.26 30.29
CA MET A 578 15.57 12.52 29.33
C MET A 578 16.37 11.42 28.61
N CYS A 579 17.59 11.71 28.14
CA CYS A 579 18.44 10.67 27.53
C CYS A 579 18.80 9.56 28.51
N ASN A 580 19.02 9.87 29.79
CA ASN A 580 19.27 8.85 30.80
C ASN A 580 18.03 7.98 31.03
N TYR A 581 16.84 8.58 31.09
CA TYR A 581 15.57 7.85 31.21
C TYR A 581 15.37 6.88 30.04
N LEU A 582 15.50 7.36 28.79
CA LEU A 582 15.38 6.52 27.60
C LEU A 582 16.40 5.38 27.57
N ARG A 583 17.66 5.66 27.94
CA ARG A 583 18.72 4.66 28.01
C ARG A 583 18.41 3.57 29.03
N ASP A 584 17.97 3.96 30.22
CA ASP A 584 17.74 3.02 31.31
C ASP A 584 16.50 2.16 31.02
N LEU A 585 15.47 2.75 30.42
CA LEU A 585 14.28 2.03 29.96
C LEU A 585 14.62 1.08 28.80
N LEU A 586 15.38 1.52 27.79
CA LEU A 586 15.82 0.66 26.68
C LEU A 586 16.62 -0.55 27.20
N ASN A 587 17.54 -0.35 28.15
CA ASN A 587 18.30 -1.44 28.76
C ASN A 587 17.42 -2.42 29.56
N HIS A 588 16.33 -1.94 30.14
CA HIS A 588 15.37 -2.79 30.84
C HIS A 588 14.60 -3.66 29.85
N LEU A 589 14.07 -3.06 28.79
CA LEU A 589 13.29 -3.71 27.74
C LEU A 589 14.14 -4.70 26.93
N ALA A 590 15.35 -4.30 26.53
CA ALA A 590 16.26 -5.13 25.76
C ALA A 590 16.74 -6.41 26.48
N ARG A 591 16.58 -6.50 27.82
CA ARG A 591 16.87 -7.74 28.57
C ARG A 591 15.70 -8.72 28.57
N GLY A 592 14.52 -8.29 28.15
CA GLY A 592 13.26 -9.02 28.14
C GLY A 592 12.66 -9.21 26.74
N LEU A 593 13.48 -9.18 25.67
CA LEU A 593 13.12 -9.29 24.23
C LEU A 593 12.38 -10.60 23.81
N LYS A 594 11.63 -11.23 24.71
CA LYS A 594 10.77 -12.38 24.43
C LYS A 594 9.29 -12.05 24.55
N GLU A 595 8.94 -10.86 25.05
CA GLU A 595 7.57 -10.36 25.15
C GLU A 595 7.49 -9.04 24.37
N ASP A 596 6.54 -8.94 23.43
CA ASP A 596 6.21 -7.70 22.71
C ASP A 596 5.78 -6.64 23.73
N ASP A 597 6.57 -5.55 23.83
CA ASP A 597 6.35 -4.47 24.79
C ASP A 597 6.23 -3.14 24.06
N MET A 598 5.01 -2.61 24.00
CA MET A 598 4.68 -1.35 23.33
C MET A 598 5.61 -0.18 23.69
N ARG A 599 6.19 -0.16 24.90
CA ARG A 599 7.09 0.92 25.36
C ARG A 599 8.34 1.00 24.50
N LEU A 600 8.78 -0.12 23.93
CA LEU A 600 9.94 -0.17 23.05
C LEU A 600 9.74 0.79 21.86
N ARG A 601 8.57 0.77 21.24
CA ARG A 601 8.25 1.59 20.06
C ARG A 601 8.43 3.09 20.34
N TYR A 602 7.88 3.56 21.46
CA TYR A 602 7.99 4.95 21.91
C TYR A 602 9.42 5.35 22.29
N VAL A 603 10.19 4.43 22.89
CA VAL A 603 11.59 4.68 23.23
C VAL A 603 12.45 4.82 21.97
N LEU A 604 12.23 3.98 20.96
CA LEU A 604 12.97 4.04 19.70
C LEU A 604 12.65 5.33 18.92
N ARG A 605 11.37 5.69 18.76
CA ARG A 605 10.96 6.99 18.19
C ARG A 605 11.52 8.17 18.99
N GLY A 606 11.54 8.04 20.32
CA GLY A 606 12.15 9.03 21.20
C GLY A 606 13.65 9.23 20.94
N TRP A 607 14.39 8.18 20.59
CA TRP A 607 15.80 8.29 20.22
C TRP A 607 16.00 9.01 18.88
N THR A 608 15.09 8.85 17.91
CA THR A 608 15.10 9.66 16.67
C THR A 608 15.03 11.14 17.00
N CYS A 609 14.03 11.55 17.78
CA CYS A 609 13.80 12.94 18.20
C CYS A 609 14.98 13.51 19.00
N MET A 610 15.53 12.75 19.94
CA MET A 610 16.68 13.20 20.74
C MET A 610 17.95 13.32 19.90
N THR A 611 18.11 12.48 18.88
CA THR A 611 19.23 12.58 17.92
C THR A 611 19.09 13.82 17.04
N ASP A 612 17.87 14.14 16.58
CA ASP A 612 17.59 15.37 15.84
C ASP A 612 17.90 16.62 16.69
N CYS A 613 17.38 16.66 17.92
CA CYS A 613 17.57 17.77 18.85
C CYS A 613 19.04 18.00 19.23
N LEU A 614 19.76 16.94 19.64
CA LEU A 614 21.09 17.05 20.23
C LEU A 614 22.23 16.96 19.21
N ARG A 615 21.96 16.44 18.01
CA ARG A 615 22.98 16.16 16.98
C ARG A 615 24.15 15.39 17.60
N GLU A 616 25.37 15.86 17.41
CA GLU A 616 26.61 15.20 17.85
C GLU A 616 26.69 14.95 19.37
N GLU A 617 25.95 15.70 20.20
CA GLU A 617 25.96 15.51 21.66
C GLU A 617 25.28 14.22 22.13
N VAL A 618 24.50 13.55 21.27
CA VAL A 618 23.88 12.26 21.58
C VAL A 618 24.87 11.09 21.56
N THR A 619 26.08 11.30 21.01
CA THR A 619 27.12 10.27 20.81
C THR A 619 27.37 9.35 22.02
N PRO A 620 27.40 9.83 23.29
CA PRO A 620 27.61 8.97 24.46
C PRO A 620 26.57 7.87 24.64
N TYR A 621 25.38 8.02 24.03
CA TYR A 621 24.27 7.08 24.13
C TYR A 621 24.20 6.10 22.95
N LEU A 622 24.73 6.48 21.78
CA LEU A 622 24.62 5.68 20.54
C LEU A 622 25.26 4.30 20.65
N ALA A 623 26.32 4.15 21.45
CA ALA A 623 26.97 2.86 21.71
C ALA A 623 26.05 1.81 22.37
N ILE A 624 24.94 2.25 22.95
CA ILE A 624 23.91 1.39 23.57
C ILE A 624 22.74 1.19 22.61
N VAL A 625 22.31 2.24 21.94
CA VAL A 625 21.09 2.24 21.12
C VAL A 625 21.27 1.48 19.80
N ILE A 626 22.38 1.75 19.09
CA ILE A 626 22.63 1.18 17.75
C ILE A 626 22.70 -0.35 17.75
N PRO A 627 23.38 -1.02 18.71
CA PRO A 627 23.37 -2.49 18.77
C PRO A 627 21.98 -3.10 18.93
N VAL A 628 21.05 -2.45 19.64
CA VAL A 628 19.67 -2.93 19.80
C VAL A 628 18.92 -2.82 18.48
N LEU A 629 19.02 -1.66 17.81
CA LEU A 629 18.40 -1.44 16.49
C LEU A 629 18.89 -2.44 15.45
N ILE A 630 20.20 -2.66 15.35
CA ILE A 630 20.80 -3.67 14.46
C ILE A 630 20.26 -5.06 14.79
N SER A 631 20.10 -5.41 16.08
CA SER A 631 19.53 -6.70 16.47
C SER A 631 18.10 -6.88 15.97
N MET A 632 17.26 -5.84 16.08
CA MET A 632 15.86 -5.86 15.64
C MET A 632 15.74 -5.96 14.11
N MET A 633 16.56 -5.18 13.38
CA MET A 633 16.64 -5.27 11.92
C MET A 633 17.03 -6.68 11.43
N ASN A 634 17.78 -7.45 12.22
CA ASN A 634 18.21 -8.80 11.86
C ASN A 634 17.31 -9.94 12.39
N VAL A 635 16.18 -9.64 13.05
CA VAL A 635 15.22 -10.68 13.48
C VAL A 635 14.68 -11.43 12.25
N GLU A 636 14.64 -12.76 12.29
CA GLU A 636 13.99 -13.55 11.24
C GLU A 636 12.48 -13.58 11.52
N CYS A 637 11.70 -12.88 10.70
CA CYS A 637 10.24 -12.75 10.87
C CYS A 637 9.49 -12.61 9.54
N ASP A 638 10.10 -13.06 8.44
CA ASP A 638 9.46 -13.08 7.12
C ASP A 638 8.43 -14.21 7.02
N THR A 639 7.75 -14.32 5.88
CA THR A 639 6.63 -15.25 5.67
C THR A 639 7.01 -16.74 5.84
N GLU A 640 6.25 -17.48 6.65
CA GLU A 640 6.32 -18.96 6.70
C GLU A 640 5.18 -19.60 5.89
N VAL A 641 5.53 -20.37 4.84
CA VAL A 641 4.54 -21.05 3.99
C VAL A 641 4.47 -22.55 4.29
N GLU A 642 3.33 -22.99 4.80
CA GLU A 642 3.01 -24.40 5.08
C GLU A 642 1.91 -24.91 4.13
N ASN A 643 1.85 -26.23 3.90
CA ASN A 643 0.67 -26.81 3.23
C ASN A 643 -0.46 -26.86 4.25
N ALA A 644 -1.64 -26.33 3.93
CA ALA A 644 -2.79 -26.54 4.79
C ALA A 644 -3.23 -28.01 4.72
N GLU A 645 -3.46 -28.65 5.86
CA GLU A 645 -4.02 -29.99 5.88
C GLU A 645 -5.49 -29.93 5.40
N VAL A 646 -5.91 -30.93 4.61
CA VAL A 646 -7.24 -30.93 3.97
C VAL A 646 -8.34 -31.00 5.04
N GLY A 647 -9.14 -29.94 5.27
CA GLY A 647 -10.23 -29.92 6.27
C GLY A 647 -9.77 -29.66 7.71
N ASP A 648 -8.64 -28.99 7.89
CA ASP A 648 -8.18 -28.48 9.18
C ASP A 648 -9.09 -27.30 9.59
N ASP A 649 -10.26 -27.56 10.17
CA ASP A 649 -11.16 -26.47 10.65
C ASP A 649 -10.91 -26.11 12.12
N GLU A 650 -9.81 -26.60 12.70
CA GLU A 650 -9.39 -26.15 14.03
C GLU A 650 -8.88 -24.71 13.88
N GLU A 651 -9.62 -23.77 14.48
CA GLU A 651 -9.09 -22.49 14.97
C GLU A 651 -7.75 -22.81 15.62
N ASP A 652 -6.65 -22.57 14.91
CA ASP A 652 -5.34 -22.54 15.55
C ASP A 652 -5.49 -21.60 16.75
N GLU A 653 -5.06 -22.01 17.96
CA GLU A 653 -5.01 -21.08 19.09
C GLU A 653 -4.37 -19.79 18.56
N GLU A 654 -5.14 -18.69 18.52
CA GLU A 654 -4.69 -17.42 17.97
C GLU A 654 -3.41 -17.04 18.70
N GLU A 655 -2.27 -17.33 18.07
CA GLU A 655 -0.99 -16.84 18.55
C GLU A 655 -1.06 -15.34 18.37
N LYS A 656 -1.05 -14.63 19.50
CA LYS A 656 -1.07 -13.18 19.52
C LYS A 656 0.01 -12.64 18.55
N ASP A 657 -0.37 -11.70 17.69
CA ASP A 657 0.50 -11.04 16.72
C ASP A 657 1.01 -11.96 15.58
N VAL A 658 0.31 -13.08 15.32
CA VAL A 658 0.54 -13.97 14.17
C VAL A 658 -0.70 -14.04 13.29
N THR A 659 -0.65 -13.38 12.14
CA THR A 659 -1.69 -13.49 11.13
C THR A 659 -1.49 -14.77 10.32
N THR A 660 -2.50 -15.62 10.31
CA THR A 660 -2.50 -16.86 9.53
C THR A 660 -3.50 -16.75 8.40
N MET A 661 -3.01 -16.65 7.16
CA MET A 661 -3.85 -16.62 5.97
C MET A 661 -3.91 -17.98 5.28
N ARG A 662 -5.09 -18.38 4.81
CA ARG A 662 -5.27 -19.56 3.96
C ARG A 662 -5.49 -19.14 2.51
N VAL A 663 -4.53 -19.45 1.64
CA VAL A 663 -4.61 -19.12 0.21
C VAL A 663 -4.94 -20.37 -0.59
N VAL A 664 -6.04 -20.31 -1.36
CA VAL A 664 -6.39 -21.37 -2.30
C VAL A 664 -5.55 -21.20 -3.56
N VAL A 665 -4.61 -22.11 -3.82
CA VAL A 665 -3.78 -22.09 -5.02
C VAL A 665 -4.34 -23.11 -6.04
N PRO A 666 -4.87 -22.65 -7.19
CA PRO A 666 -5.48 -23.54 -8.18
C PRO A 666 -4.55 -24.68 -8.61
N GLY A 667 -5.03 -25.92 -8.47
CA GLY A 667 -4.27 -27.13 -8.85
C GLY A 667 -3.16 -27.54 -7.87
N VAL A 668 -2.92 -26.76 -6.82
CA VAL A 668 -1.97 -27.10 -5.74
C VAL A 668 -2.71 -27.41 -4.43
N GLY A 669 -3.83 -26.71 -4.16
CA GLY A 669 -4.61 -26.84 -2.92
C GLY A 669 -4.46 -25.62 -2.01
N VAL A 670 -4.87 -25.75 -0.75
CA VAL A 670 -4.83 -24.66 0.23
C VAL A 670 -3.44 -24.55 0.87
N ARG A 671 -2.88 -23.35 0.91
CA ARG A 671 -1.61 -23.00 1.58
C ARG A 671 -1.91 -22.19 2.83
N LYS A 672 -1.17 -22.45 3.91
CA LYS A 672 -1.23 -21.68 5.16
C LYS A 672 0.00 -20.78 5.20
N ILE A 673 -0.22 -19.48 5.24
CA ILE A 673 0.79 -18.44 5.28
C ILE A 673 0.75 -17.84 6.68
N LYS A 674 1.84 -17.97 7.45
CA LYS A 674 1.97 -17.35 8.77
C LYS A 674 2.88 -16.14 8.68
N MET A 675 2.40 -15.03 9.22
CA MET A 675 3.10 -13.75 9.26
C MET A 675 3.14 -13.25 10.70
N HIS A 676 4.33 -12.99 11.23
CA HIS A 676 4.52 -12.44 12.57
C HIS A 676 4.42 -10.90 12.52
N THR A 677 3.22 -10.36 12.32
CA THR A 677 2.97 -8.92 12.05
C THR A 677 3.63 -8.01 13.09
N GLY A 678 3.55 -8.33 14.38
CA GLY A 678 4.21 -7.54 15.43
C GLY A 678 5.74 -7.46 15.29
N LEU A 679 6.40 -8.55 14.87
CA LEU A 679 7.85 -8.56 14.64
C LEU A 679 8.24 -7.82 13.35
N ILE A 680 7.36 -7.81 12.36
CA ILE A 680 7.54 -7.04 11.11
C ILE A 680 7.47 -5.55 11.43
N GLU A 681 6.46 -5.10 12.18
CA GLU A 681 6.33 -3.70 12.64
C GLU A 681 7.55 -3.23 13.45
N GLU A 682 8.06 -4.07 14.36
CA GLU A 682 9.27 -3.76 15.13
C GLU A 682 10.52 -3.65 14.25
N LYS A 683 10.63 -4.50 13.22
CA LYS A 683 11.73 -4.48 12.25
C LYS A 683 11.70 -3.20 11.43
N ASP A 684 10.53 -2.85 10.89
CA ASP A 684 10.35 -1.63 10.11
C ASP A 684 10.68 -0.39 10.94
N LEU A 685 10.12 -0.29 12.15
CA LEU A 685 10.43 0.80 13.07
C LEU A 685 11.93 0.92 13.34
N ALA A 686 12.63 -0.20 13.58
CA ALA A 686 14.06 -0.18 13.81
C ALA A 686 14.85 0.31 12.58
N ALA A 687 14.45 -0.10 11.37
CA ALA A 687 15.06 0.35 10.13
C ALA A 687 14.84 1.86 9.91
N SER A 688 13.60 2.32 10.05
CA SER A 688 13.23 3.74 9.99
C SER A 688 14.02 4.61 10.97
N VAL A 689 14.18 4.17 12.23
CA VAL A 689 14.97 4.88 13.24
C VAL A 689 16.45 4.95 12.86
N VAL A 690 17.03 3.87 12.32
CA VAL A 690 18.43 3.88 11.85
C VAL A 690 18.62 4.83 10.66
N SER A 691 17.68 4.82 9.71
CA SER A 691 17.68 5.74 8.56
C SER A 691 17.71 7.20 9.03
N ALA A 692 16.81 7.58 9.93
CA ALA A 692 16.77 8.93 10.49
C ALA A 692 18.03 9.30 11.30
N MET A 693 18.58 8.36 12.08
CA MET A 693 19.84 8.62 12.80
C MET A 693 21.03 8.87 11.84
N LEU A 694 21.07 8.19 10.70
CA LEU A 694 22.11 8.40 9.70
C LEU A 694 22.05 9.80 9.09
N SER A 695 20.85 10.31 8.78
CA SER A 695 20.68 11.66 8.22
C SER A 695 21.12 12.77 9.20
N TYR A 696 21.00 12.52 10.51
CA TYR A 696 21.36 13.49 11.54
C TYR A 696 22.80 13.41 12.05
N VAL A 697 23.33 12.21 12.26
CA VAL A 697 24.63 11.95 12.93
C VAL A 697 25.45 10.85 12.27
N GLY A 698 25.27 10.62 10.96
CA GLY A 698 25.90 9.52 10.24
C GLY A 698 27.42 9.42 10.43
N LYS A 699 28.13 10.56 10.44
CA LYS A 699 29.59 10.59 10.67
C LYS A 699 30.01 10.05 12.04
N GLN A 700 29.16 10.24 13.06
CA GLN A 700 29.39 9.75 14.42
C GLN A 700 29.14 8.24 14.55
N LEU A 701 28.42 7.63 13.59
CA LEU A 701 28.12 6.20 13.54
C LEU A 701 29.21 5.35 12.87
N LYS A 702 30.35 5.94 12.48
CA LYS A 702 31.45 5.25 11.77
C LYS A 702 31.83 3.85 12.32
N PRO A 703 31.89 3.59 13.63
CA PRO A 703 32.19 2.27 14.17
C PRO A 703 31.13 1.19 13.85
N HIS A 704 29.88 1.60 13.61
CA HIS A 704 28.73 0.73 13.38
C HIS A 704 28.33 0.63 11.91
N LEU A 705 28.74 1.59 11.05
CA LEU A 705 28.36 1.62 9.64
C LEU A 705 28.52 0.27 8.92
N PRO A 706 29.61 -0.52 9.07
CA PRO A 706 29.72 -1.81 8.39
C PRO A 706 28.61 -2.81 8.76
N GLN A 707 28.21 -2.84 10.04
CA GLN A 707 27.13 -3.72 10.50
C GLN A 707 25.76 -3.21 10.04
N ILE A 708 25.57 -1.89 10.03
CA ILE A 708 24.37 -1.24 9.51
C ILE A 708 24.21 -1.57 8.02
N THR A 709 25.27 -1.46 7.22
CA THR A 709 25.25 -1.83 5.79
C THR A 709 24.88 -3.29 5.59
N GLU A 710 25.47 -4.22 6.36
CA GLU A 710 25.16 -5.65 6.25
C GLU A 710 23.68 -5.92 6.53
N SER A 711 23.11 -5.28 7.56
CA SER A 711 21.69 -5.39 7.88
C SER A 711 20.80 -4.77 6.80
N ALA A 712 21.14 -3.57 6.31
CA ALA A 712 20.37 -2.89 5.27
C ALA A 712 20.30 -3.70 3.97
N VAL A 713 21.39 -4.36 3.58
CA VAL A 713 21.41 -5.26 2.40
C VAL A 713 20.46 -6.45 2.57
N LYS A 714 20.26 -6.97 3.78
CA LYS A 714 19.30 -8.06 4.04
C LYS A 714 17.85 -7.58 3.96
N LEU A 715 17.60 -6.33 4.33
CA LEU A 715 16.25 -5.74 4.25
C LEU A 715 15.77 -5.60 2.81
N LEU A 716 16.66 -5.36 1.85
CA LEU A 716 16.30 -5.24 0.43
C LEU A 716 15.53 -6.46 -0.09
N SER A 717 15.79 -7.67 0.40
CA SER A 717 15.13 -8.89 -0.08
C SER A 717 13.95 -9.34 0.80
N PHE A 718 13.43 -8.46 1.68
CA PHE A 718 12.32 -8.80 2.57
C PHE A 718 11.00 -8.89 1.79
N GLN A 719 10.29 -10.02 1.89
CA GLN A 719 9.16 -10.30 1.00
C GLN A 719 7.85 -9.66 1.45
N SER A 720 7.60 -9.68 2.76
CA SER A 720 6.28 -9.40 3.33
C SER A 720 5.88 -7.92 3.36
N ASP A 721 6.83 -6.98 3.24
CA ASP A 721 6.61 -5.55 3.46
C ASP A 721 7.58 -4.70 2.62
N SER A 722 7.06 -3.80 1.79
CA SER A 722 7.85 -2.92 0.91
C SER A 722 8.54 -1.78 1.66
N SER A 723 7.94 -1.26 2.74
CA SER A 723 8.53 -0.18 3.56
C SER A 723 9.87 -0.58 4.18
N ILE A 724 10.03 -1.86 4.51
CA ILE A 724 11.30 -2.43 4.99
C ILE A 724 12.36 -2.42 3.87
N ARG A 725 11.96 -2.72 2.63
CA ARG A 725 12.87 -2.69 1.46
C ARG A 725 13.30 -1.25 1.15
N GLU A 726 12.35 -0.32 1.17
CA GLU A 726 12.58 1.11 1.04
C GLU A 726 13.57 1.61 2.11
N SER A 727 13.29 1.33 3.39
CA SER A 727 14.18 1.64 4.51
C SER A 727 15.58 1.04 4.31
N GLY A 728 15.68 -0.18 3.77
CA GLY A 728 16.94 -0.79 3.39
C GLY A 728 17.75 0.07 2.41
N ALA A 729 17.10 0.61 1.37
CA ALA A 729 17.72 1.53 0.41
C ALA A 729 18.12 2.85 1.07
N LEU A 730 17.22 3.50 1.83
CA LEU A 730 17.49 4.78 2.52
C LEU A 730 18.64 4.68 3.53
N ILE A 731 18.76 3.56 4.24
CA ILE A 731 19.89 3.30 5.15
C ILE A 731 21.20 3.20 4.36
N ILE A 732 21.22 2.50 3.22
CA ILE A 732 22.41 2.44 2.37
C ILE A 732 22.79 3.85 1.90
N ASP A 733 21.80 4.65 1.52
CA ASP A 733 22.00 6.04 1.09
C ASP A 733 22.68 6.90 2.17
N GLY A 734 22.13 6.85 3.39
CA GLY A 734 22.66 7.56 4.56
C GLY A 734 24.03 7.05 5.00
N VAL A 735 24.31 5.74 4.85
CA VAL A 735 25.66 5.20 5.07
C VAL A 735 26.65 5.77 4.06
N MET A 736 26.28 5.87 2.77
CA MET A 736 27.15 6.47 1.76
C MET A 736 27.46 7.93 2.10
N ASP A 737 26.49 8.71 2.59
CA ASP A 737 26.73 10.10 3.02
C ASP A 737 27.65 10.21 4.24
N ALA A 738 27.54 9.25 5.16
CA ALA A 738 28.38 9.19 6.36
C ALA A 738 29.86 8.89 6.06
N TYR A 739 30.15 8.23 4.94
CA TYR A 739 31.51 7.89 4.53
C TYR A 739 32.20 9.00 3.73
N GLU A 740 33.54 9.03 3.78
CA GLU A 740 34.36 9.86 2.90
C GLU A 740 34.43 9.24 1.49
N THR A 741 34.73 10.04 0.45
CA THR A 741 34.67 9.63 -0.97
C THR A 741 35.34 8.29 -1.28
N ALA A 742 36.51 8.00 -0.69
CA ALA A 742 37.24 6.75 -0.95
C ALA A 742 36.54 5.51 -0.35
N GLU A 743 35.82 5.66 0.76
CA GLU A 743 35.06 4.59 1.41
C GLU A 743 33.70 4.40 0.70
N ARG A 744 33.09 5.48 0.20
CA ARG A 744 31.84 5.43 -0.58
C ARG A 744 31.93 4.50 -1.78
N ALA A 745 33.01 4.58 -2.55
CA ALA A 745 33.22 3.70 -3.69
C ALA A 745 33.27 2.21 -3.30
N GLN A 746 33.78 1.88 -2.10
CA GLN A 746 33.81 0.49 -1.62
C GLN A 746 32.41 0.00 -1.22
N VAL A 747 31.64 0.87 -0.56
CA VAL A 747 30.24 0.60 -0.21
C VAL A 747 29.42 0.40 -1.49
N ALA A 748 29.49 1.33 -2.43
CA ALA A 748 28.84 1.26 -3.74
C ALA A 748 29.09 -0.09 -4.42
N VAL A 749 30.35 -0.55 -4.45
CA VAL A 749 30.70 -1.86 -5.02
C VAL A 749 30.06 -3.03 -4.29
N SER A 750 29.95 -2.97 -2.96
CA SER A 750 29.35 -4.04 -2.16
C SER A 750 27.82 -4.13 -2.28
N VAL A 751 27.13 -3.00 -2.48
CA VAL A 751 25.65 -2.92 -2.46
C VAL A 751 25.01 -2.94 -3.86
N MET A 752 25.76 -2.61 -4.91
CA MET A 752 25.24 -2.50 -6.28
C MET A 752 24.52 -3.77 -6.78
N SER A 753 25.08 -4.95 -6.52
CA SER A 753 24.49 -6.21 -7.00
C SER A 753 23.17 -6.56 -6.28
N PRO A 754 23.09 -6.55 -4.92
CA PRO A 754 21.83 -6.68 -4.20
C PRO A 754 20.76 -5.68 -4.63
N LEU A 755 21.09 -4.39 -4.70
CA LEU A 755 20.17 -3.33 -5.13
C LEU A 755 19.61 -3.59 -6.52
N LEU A 756 20.48 -3.88 -7.50
CA LEU A 756 20.05 -4.15 -8.86
C LEU A 756 19.25 -5.45 -8.99
N ASN A 757 19.50 -6.46 -8.15
CA ASN A 757 18.67 -7.67 -8.15
C ASN A 757 17.26 -7.33 -7.66
N GLN A 758 17.15 -6.64 -6.52
CA GLN A 758 15.86 -6.29 -5.96
C GLN A 758 15.09 -5.32 -6.88
N PHE A 759 15.72 -4.23 -7.34
CA PHE A 759 15.10 -3.26 -8.27
C PHE A 759 14.54 -3.91 -9.54
N ALA A 760 15.14 -5.01 -10.01
CA ALA A 760 14.67 -5.72 -11.20
C ALA A 760 13.38 -6.52 -10.97
N GLU A 761 13.09 -6.88 -9.73
CA GLU A 761 11.93 -7.69 -9.32
C GLU A 761 10.87 -6.85 -8.60
N GLU A 762 11.26 -5.70 -8.04
CA GLU A 762 10.42 -4.76 -7.28
C GLU A 762 9.13 -4.39 -8.02
N ASP A 763 8.05 -4.34 -7.25
CA ASP A 763 6.68 -4.05 -7.67
C ASP A 763 6.08 -2.83 -6.95
N ASP A 764 6.69 -2.39 -5.85
CA ASP A 764 6.34 -1.19 -5.10
C ASP A 764 7.08 0.06 -5.63
N LEU A 765 6.35 1.16 -5.83
CA LEU A 765 6.88 2.37 -6.46
C LEU A 765 7.91 3.07 -5.56
N GLU A 766 7.57 3.30 -4.30
CA GLU A 766 8.40 4.01 -3.31
C GLU A 766 9.73 3.28 -3.08
N ALA A 767 9.67 1.97 -2.84
CA ALA A 767 10.85 1.14 -2.69
C ALA A 767 11.71 1.15 -3.96
N SER A 768 11.09 1.06 -5.15
CA SER A 768 11.78 1.12 -6.44
C SER A 768 12.47 2.48 -6.67
N SER A 769 11.78 3.58 -6.38
CA SER A 769 12.31 4.94 -6.46
C SER A 769 13.50 5.13 -5.52
N ALA A 770 13.39 4.71 -4.25
CA ALA A 770 14.49 4.76 -3.30
C ALA A 770 15.72 3.96 -3.78
N MET A 771 15.51 2.74 -4.30
CA MET A 771 16.59 1.94 -4.87
C MET A 771 17.22 2.60 -6.09
N SER A 772 16.43 3.22 -6.96
CA SER A 772 16.92 3.91 -8.16
C SER A 772 17.89 5.05 -7.80
N VAL A 773 17.56 5.84 -6.77
CA VAL A 773 18.42 6.93 -6.27
C VAL A 773 19.75 6.38 -5.77
N VAL A 774 19.73 5.29 -4.99
CA VAL A 774 20.95 4.67 -4.46
C VAL A 774 21.79 4.04 -5.56
N ILE A 775 21.17 3.40 -6.56
CA ILE A 775 21.87 2.86 -7.74
C ILE A 775 22.55 4.00 -8.51
N SER A 776 21.86 5.12 -8.72
CA SER A 776 22.39 6.33 -9.36
C SER A 776 23.65 6.84 -8.64
N ARG A 777 23.56 6.94 -7.30
CA ARG A 777 24.69 7.33 -6.44
C ARG A 777 25.84 6.33 -6.47
N CYS A 778 25.55 5.02 -6.52
CA CYS A 778 26.58 4.00 -6.67
C CYS A 778 27.36 4.18 -7.98
N ILE A 779 26.68 4.54 -9.08
CA ILE A 779 27.32 4.81 -10.37
C ILE A 779 28.16 6.10 -10.30
N ASP A 780 27.68 7.14 -9.61
CA ASP A 780 28.42 8.39 -9.39
C ASP A 780 29.72 8.17 -8.59
N ASP A 781 29.64 7.47 -7.46
CA ASP A 781 30.78 7.24 -6.55
C ASP A 781 31.77 6.18 -7.07
N ALA A 782 31.29 5.20 -7.85
CA ALA A 782 32.13 4.16 -8.44
C ALA A 782 31.78 3.90 -9.93
N PRO A 783 32.12 4.81 -10.85
CA PRO A 783 31.80 4.67 -12.28
C PRO A 783 32.33 3.37 -12.93
N THR A 784 33.39 2.79 -12.35
CA THR A 784 33.94 1.50 -12.79
C THR A 784 32.97 0.32 -12.62
N LEU A 785 31.87 0.50 -11.88
CA LEU A 785 30.78 -0.47 -11.80
C LEU A 785 30.09 -0.70 -13.14
N VAL A 786 30.04 0.33 -13.99
CA VAL A 786 29.56 0.22 -15.37
C VAL A 786 30.76 -0.07 -16.27
N SER A 787 31.19 -1.33 -16.26
CA SER A 787 32.34 -1.83 -17.01
C SER A 787 31.89 -2.65 -18.22
N ILE A 788 32.82 -2.97 -19.12
CA ILE A 788 32.54 -3.83 -20.29
C ILE A 788 31.96 -5.20 -19.86
N GLU A 789 32.32 -5.70 -18.67
CA GLU A 789 31.88 -7.00 -18.16
C GLU A 789 30.49 -6.95 -17.54
N THR A 790 30.10 -5.81 -16.96
CA THR A 790 28.89 -5.66 -16.13
C THR A 790 27.78 -4.87 -16.82
N VAL A 791 28.12 -3.98 -17.74
CA VAL A 791 27.19 -3.04 -18.40
C VAL A 791 26.00 -3.76 -19.03
N ASP A 792 26.21 -4.94 -19.62
CA ASP A 792 25.15 -5.67 -20.30
C ASP A 792 24.11 -6.21 -19.30
N SER A 793 24.56 -6.76 -18.17
CA SER A 793 23.68 -7.27 -17.11
C SER A 793 22.93 -6.15 -16.39
N ILE A 794 23.60 -5.02 -16.09
CA ILE A 794 22.96 -3.84 -15.51
C ILE A 794 21.87 -3.33 -16.47
N SER A 795 22.20 -3.22 -17.76
CA SER A 795 21.28 -2.77 -18.80
C SER A 795 20.06 -3.68 -18.95
N GLU A 796 20.22 -5.01 -18.82
CA GLU A 796 19.10 -5.95 -18.93
C GLU A 796 18.07 -5.76 -17.83
N LYS A 797 18.53 -5.52 -16.61
CA LYS A 797 17.65 -5.31 -15.45
C LYS A 797 16.89 -4.01 -15.55
N ILE A 798 17.60 -2.90 -15.81
CA ILE A 798 17.00 -1.57 -16.01
C ILE A 798 16.01 -1.60 -17.18
N LEU A 799 16.35 -2.28 -18.28
CA LEU A 799 15.45 -2.45 -19.41
C LEU A 799 14.22 -3.30 -19.08
N GLY A 800 14.35 -4.31 -18.21
CA GLY A 800 13.23 -5.11 -17.70
C GLY A 800 12.21 -4.24 -16.97
N VAL A 801 12.67 -3.42 -16.03
CA VAL A 801 11.84 -2.47 -15.28
C VAL A 801 11.17 -1.46 -16.23
N LEU A 802 11.94 -0.82 -17.11
CA LEU A 802 11.39 0.13 -18.09
C LEU A 802 10.31 -0.48 -18.97
N ARG A 803 10.50 -1.73 -19.41
CA ARG A 803 9.50 -2.43 -20.24
C ARG A 803 8.23 -2.73 -19.48
N ARG A 804 8.33 -3.25 -18.24
CA ARG A 804 7.16 -3.50 -17.38
C ARG A 804 6.35 -2.21 -17.18
N ALA A 805 7.02 -1.11 -16.84
CA ALA A 805 6.38 0.19 -16.65
C ALA A 805 5.71 0.70 -17.94
N MET A 806 6.39 0.61 -19.09
CA MET A 806 5.79 1.00 -20.37
C MET A 806 4.62 0.11 -20.81
N GLU A 807 4.64 -1.17 -20.47
CA GLU A 807 3.56 -2.12 -20.74
C GLU A 807 2.33 -1.81 -19.87
N SER A 808 2.51 -1.69 -18.55
CA SER A 808 1.47 -1.26 -17.60
C SER A 808 0.81 0.05 -18.05
N ARG A 809 1.60 1.10 -18.32
CA ARG A 809 1.09 2.37 -18.86
C ARG A 809 0.26 2.20 -20.13
N THR A 810 0.70 1.33 -21.04
CA THR A 810 -0.02 1.09 -22.30
C THR A 810 -1.36 0.38 -22.06
N GLU A 811 -1.38 -0.58 -21.13
CA GLU A 811 -2.58 -1.31 -20.72
C GLU A 811 -3.59 -0.37 -20.05
N SER A 812 -3.17 0.46 -19.09
CA SER A 812 -4.04 1.44 -18.43
C SER A 812 -4.61 2.43 -19.45
N LEU A 813 -3.81 2.95 -20.39
CA LEU A 813 -4.29 3.83 -21.47
C LEU A 813 -5.32 3.17 -22.40
N GLN A 814 -5.15 1.88 -22.72
CA GLN A 814 -6.12 1.15 -23.54
C GLN A 814 -7.43 0.95 -22.78
N SER A 815 -7.34 0.54 -21.51
CA SER A 815 -8.49 0.39 -20.62
C SER A 815 -9.26 1.71 -20.48
N GLN A 816 -8.57 2.85 -20.32
CA GLN A 816 -9.21 4.17 -20.25
C GLN A 816 -10.04 4.53 -21.51
N GLN A 817 -9.66 4.05 -22.70
CA GLN A 817 -10.40 4.36 -23.93
C GLN A 817 -11.73 3.61 -24.04
N GLU A 818 -11.81 2.42 -23.46
CA GLU A 818 -13.00 1.57 -23.47
C GLU A 818 -13.86 1.76 -22.22
N GLU A 819 -13.30 2.39 -21.19
CA GLU A 819 -13.98 2.63 -19.92
C GLU A 819 -14.96 3.81 -20.01
N ASN A 820 -16.16 3.59 -19.51
CA ASN A 820 -17.26 4.55 -19.53
C ASN A 820 -17.74 4.91 -18.13
N ASP A 821 -17.00 4.47 -17.13
CA ASP A 821 -17.26 4.62 -15.73
C ASP A 821 -16.21 5.54 -15.10
N ASP A 822 -16.65 6.67 -14.54
CA ASP A 822 -15.74 7.72 -14.07
C ASP A 822 -14.86 7.27 -12.89
N ASP A 823 -15.35 6.41 -11.99
CA ASP A 823 -14.57 5.98 -10.83
C ASP A 823 -13.50 4.96 -11.24
N GLU A 824 -13.78 4.08 -12.22
CA GLU A 824 -12.75 3.21 -12.81
C GLU A 824 -11.74 4.02 -13.64
N LEU A 825 -12.18 5.09 -14.32
CA LEU A 825 -11.29 5.98 -15.05
C LEU A 825 -10.31 6.71 -14.14
N ASP A 826 -10.70 7.05 -12.91
CA ASP A 826 -9.82 7.71 -11.95
C ASP A 826 -8.74 6.72 -11.45
N LYS A 827 -9.10 5.46 -11.12
CA LYS A 827 -8.12 4.40 -10.79
C LYS A 827 -7.11 4.13 -11.91
N LEU A 828 -7.59 4.02 -13.15
CA LEU A 828 -6.73 3.79 -14.31
C LEU A 828 -5.78 4.97 -14.63
N LYS A 829 -6.07 6.17 -14.13
CA LYS A 829 -5.14 7.31 -14.23
C LYS A 829 -4.06 7.24 -13.17
N GLU A 830 -4.41 6.82 -11.94
CA GLU A 830 -3.44 6.60 -10.87
C GLU A 830 -2.41 5.53 -11.27
N GLU A 831 -2.86 4.40 -11.83
CA GLU A 831 -1.98 3.38 -12.41
C GLU A 831 -1.09 3.94 -13.56
N GLU A 832 -1.63 4.86 -14.38
CA GLU A 832 -0.85 5.52 -15.42
C GLU A 832 0.25 6.40 -14.81
N GLU A 833 -0.07 7.16 -13.75
CA GLU A 833 0.85 8.05 -13.05
C GLU A 833 1.97 7.29 -12.35
N GLU A 834 1.67 6.18 -11.67
CA GLU A 834 2.66 5.28 -11.08
C GLU A 834 3.62 4.70 -12.13
N ALA A 835 3.07 4.23 -13.25
CA ALA A 835 3.87 3.72 -14.35
C ALA A 835 4.75 4.82 -14.97
N GLU A 836 4.25 6.06 -15.09
CA GLU A 836 5.02 7.21 -15.55
C GLU A 836 6.14 7.57 -14.56
N ALA A 837 5.91 7.50 -13.24
CA ALA A 837 6.93 7.70 -12.23
C ALA A 837 8.08 6.70 -12.37
N LEU A 838 7.77 5.41 -12.52
CA LEU A 838 8.78 4.36 -12.70
C LEU A 838 9.56 4.51 -14.03
N ILE A 839 8.88 4.96 -15.11
CA ILE A 839 9.54 5.29 -16.39
C ILE A 839 10.54 6.42 -16.20
N ARG A 840 10.17 7.48 -15.47
CA ARG A 840 11.04 8.63 -15.18
C ARG A 840 12.29 8.18 -14.44
N ASP A 841 12.15 7.48 -13.33
CA ASP A 841 13.26 7.05 -12.49
C ASP A 841 14.23 6.13 -13.26
N THR A 842 13.68 5.26 -14.10
CA THR A 842 14.49 4.38 -14.97
C THR A 842 15.21 5.17 -16.07
N CYS A 843 14.59 6.22 -16.62
CA CYS A 843 15.25 7.11 -17.57
C CYS A 843 16.40 7.88 -16.91
N ASP A 844 16.23 8.34 -15.67
CA ASP A 844 17.25 9.07 -14.93
C ASP A 844 18.47 8.18 -14.61
N LEU A 845 18.25 6.89 -14.36
CA LEU A 845 19.33 5.90 -14.27
C LEU A 845 20.10 5.72 -15.60
N LEU A 846 19.39 5.69 -16.74
CA LEU A 846 20.01 5.59 -18.05
C LEU A 846 20.83 6.84 -18.39
N ASP A 847 20.30 8.02 -18.05
CA ASP A 847 21.02 9.29 -18.15
C ASP A 847 22.31 9.25 -17.31
N LYS A 848 22.21 8.83 -16.05
CA LYS A 848 23.37 8.69 -15.16
C LYS A 848 24.44 7.75 -15.72
N MET A 849 24.04 6.63 -16.32
CA MET A 849 24.97 5.70 -16.98
C MET A 849 25.64 6.33 -18.21
N LEU A 850 24.93 7.16 -18.99
CA LEU A 850 25.51 7.92 -20.10
C LEU A 850 26.51 8.97 -19.58
N GLU A 851 26.13 9.74 -18.55
CA GLU A 851 26.95 10.78 -17.93
C GLU A 851 28.30 10.23 -17.42
N ARG A 852 28.26 9.11 -16.69
CA ARG A 852 29.45 8.56 -15.99
C ARG A 852 30.20 7.50 -16.78
N ALA A 853 29.53 6.78 -17.67
CA ALA A 853 30.10 5.63 -18.38
C ALA A 853 29.77 5.61 -19.88
N GLY A 854 29.47 6.76 -20.49
CA GLY A 854 29.03 6.86 -21.89
C GLY A 854 29.91 6.12 -22.91
N ALA A 855 31.23 6.09 -22.74
CA ALA A 855 32.13 5.37 -23.65
C ALA A 855 31.91 3.84 -23.65
N VAL A 856 31.50 3.26 -22.52
CA VAL A 856 31.23 1.82 -22.36
C VAL A 856 29.75 1.51 -22.59
N PHE A 857 28.87 2.41 -22.13
CA PHE A 857 27.43 2.20 -22.18
C PHE A 857 26.80 2.52 -23.53
N ALA A 858 27.26 3.56 -24.25
CA ALA A 858 26.63 3.97 -25.51
C ALA A 858 26.51 2.87 -26.59
N PRO A 859 27.47 1.93 -26.76
CA PRO A 859 27.27 0.78 -27.64
C PRO A 859 26.09 -0.12 -27.24
N VAL A 860 25.91 -0.37 -25.93
CA VAL A 860 24.80 -1.14 -25.39
C VAL A 860 23.50 -0.35 -25.49
N PHE A 861 23.54 0.95 -25.19
CA PHE A 861 22.44 1.88 -25.37
C PHE A 861 21.91 1.85 -26.81
N ASN A 862 22.82 1.95 -27.79
CA ASN A 862 22.49 1.92 -29.21
C ASN A 862 21.84 0.60 -29.65
N ASN A 863 22.22 -0.52 -29.04
CA ASN A 863 21.67 -1.83 -29.36
C ASN A 863 20.31 -2.09 -28.67
N LYS A 864 20.24 -1.85 -27.36
CA LYS A 864 19.11 -2.26 -26.51
C LYS A 864 18.04 -1.18 -26.34
N PHE A 865 18.42 0.10 -26.31
CA PHE A 865 17.53 1.20 -25.92
C PHE A 865 17.09 2.09 -27.09
N ILE A 866 17.79 2.11 -28.23
CA ILE A 866 17.29 2.81 -29.43
C ILE A 866 15.90 2.32 -29.88
N PRO A 867 15.58 1.02 -29.89
CA PRO A 867 14.22 0.57 -30.17
C PRO A 867 13.17 1.10 -29.18
N VAL A 868 13.56 1.28 -27.91
CA VAL A 868 12.70 1.86 -26.87
C VAL A 868 12.49 3.36 -27.14
N LEU A 869 13.56 4.11 -27.41
CA LEU A 869 13.48 5.51 -27.81
C LEU A 869 12.62 5.72 -29.06
N GLN A 870 12.68 4.82 -30.03
CA GLN A 870 11.81 4.87 -31.21
C GLN A 870 10.32 4.74 -30.86
N ARG A 871 9.98 4.00 -29.80
CA ARG A 871 8.61 3.91 -29.28
C ARG A 871 8.22 5.18 -28.51
N MET A 872 9.10 5.68 -27.64
CA MET A 872 8.86 6.93 -26.89
C MET A 872 8.72 8.16 -27.79
N LEU A 873 9.41 8.16 -28.93
CA LEU A 873 9.46 9.26 -29.90
C LEU A 873 8.55 9.01 -31.11
N GLN A 874 7.42 8.30 -30.93
CA GLN A 874 6.40 8.24 -31.98
C GLN A 874 5.62 9.55 -32.03
N GLY A 875 5.21 9.97 -33.24
CA GLY A 875 4.55 11.27 -33.43
C GLY A 875 3.12 11.36 -32.89
N ASN A 876 2.58 10.26 -32.36
CA ASN A 876 1.25 10.15 -31.74
C ASN A 876 1.34 9.74 -30.26
N GLU A 877 2.54 9.70 -29.69
CA GLU A 877 2.75 9.40 -28.27
C GLU A 877 2.47 10.65 -27.41
N LYS A 878 2.09 10.46 -26.14
CA LYS A 878 1.85 11.58 -25.21
C LYS A 878 3.14 12.36 -24.93
N GLU A 879 2.97 13.63 -24.58
CA GLU A 879 4.04 14.62 -24.33
C GLU A 879 5.08 14.11 -23.31
N PHE A 880 4.63 13.50 -22.21
CA PHE A 880 5.51 12.92 -21.17
C PHE A 880 6.56 11.97 -21.76
N MET A 881 6.14 10.99 -22.55
CA MET A 881 7.03 10.00 -23.18
C MET A 881 7.97 10.64 -24.19
N VAL A 882 7.47 11.59 -24.98
CA VAL A 882 8.28 12.32 -25.95
C VAL A 882 9.36 13.13 -25.23
N ALA A 883 9.02 13.82 -24.14
CA ALA A 883 9.96 14.59 -23.34
C ALA A 883 11.05 13.69 -22.75
N ARG A 884 10.70 12.56 -22.12
CA ARG A 884 11.67 11.58 -21.59
C ARG A 884 12.57 11.01 -22.70
N GLY A 885 12.00 10.69 -23.85
CA GLY A 885 12.76 10.20 -25.01
C GLY A 885 13.74 11.25 -25.56
N LEU A 886 13.33 12.52 -25.61
CA LEU A 886 14.21 13.62 -26.03
C LEU A 886 15.31 13.89 -25.01
N ALA A 887 15.02 13.81 -23.70
CA ALA A 887 16.00 13.95 -22.64
C ALA A 887 17.12 12.90 -22.79
N LEU A 888 16.78 11.61 -22.93
CA LEU A 888 17.76 10.55 -23.17
C LEU A 888 18.57 10.74 -24.46
N LEU A 889 17.96 11.30 -25.51
CA LEU A 889 18.71 11.68 -26.72
C LEU A 889 19.68 12.82 -26.46
N CYS A 890 19.31 13.81 -25.63
CA CYS A 890 20.23 14.86 -25.20
C CYS A 890 21.43 14.25 -24.49
N SER A 891 21.20 13.39 -23.51
CA SER A 891 22.23 12.68 -22.74
C SER A 891 23.18 11.89 -23.64
N LEU A 892 22.65 11.20 -24.66
CA LEU A 892 23.46 10.44 -25.61
C LEU A 892 24.36 11.35 -26.45
N VAL A 893 23.83 12.49 -26.93
CA VAL A 893 24.61 13.46 -27.73
C VAL A 893 25.64 14.20 -26.88
N GLU A 894 25.30 14.55 -25.65
CA GLU A 894 26.17 15.29 -24.74
C GLU A 894 27.31 14.42 -24.20
N HIS A 895 27.00 13.22 -23.71
CA HIS A 895 27.95 12.38 -22.97
C HIS A 895 28.62 11.29 -23.82
N ALA A 896 28.07 10.96 -25.00
CA ALA A 896 28.65 9.98 -25.91
C ALA A 896 28.65 10.41 -27.41
N PRO A 897 29.16 11.61 -27.74
CA PRO A 897 29.09 12.16 -29.11
C PRO A 897 29.77 11.27 -30.17
N ASP A 898 30.81 10.51 -29.82
CA ASP A 898 31.49 9.62 -30.77
C ASP A 898 30.62 8.42 -31.23
N HIS A 899 29.51 8.16 -30.53
CA HIS A 899 28.62 7.02 -30.79
C HIS A 899 27.32 7.41 -31.50
N VAL A 900 27.09 8.70 -31.82
CA VAL A 900 25.85 9.17 -32.45
C VAL A 900 25.93 9.32 -33.97
N ALA A 901 27.11 9.18 -34.59
CA ALA A 901 27.33 9.48 -36.01
C ALA A 901 26.33 8.77 -36.96
N GLY A 902 25.99 7.50 -36.70
CA GLY A 902 25.02 6.73 -37.48
C GLY A 902 23.56 7.15 -37.28
N LEU A 903 23.27 7.91 -36.22
CA LEU A 903 21.93 8.33 -35.79
C LEU A 903 21.66 9.82 -36.06
N ILE A 904 22.70 10.63 -36.31
CA ILE A 904 22.60 12.09 -36.47
C ILE A 904 21.46 12.52 -37.41
N SER A 905 21.32 11.89 -38.57
CA SER A 905 20.26 12.27 -39.51
C SER A 905 18.86 12.04 -38.94
N THR A 906 18.69 10.98 -38.16
CA THR A 906 17.43 10.64 -37.48
C THR A 906 17.18 11.62 -36.33
N ILE A 907 18.20 11.88 -35.50
CA ILE A 907 18.11 12.81 -34.35
C ILE A 907 17.71 14.21 -34.82
N VAL A 908 18.39 14.74 -35.84
CA VAL A 908 18.07 16.05 -36.45
C VAL A 908 16.64 16.08 -36.96
N GLN A 909 16.21 15.04 -37.68
CA GLN A 909 14.85 15.01 -38.22
C GLN A 909 13.80 14.94 -37.12
N SER A 910 14.04 14.16 -36.06
CA SER A 910 13.15 14.01 -34.92
C SER A 910 13.01 15.33 -34.16
N VAL A 911 14.11 15.95 -33.73
CA VAL A 911 14.04 17.20 -32.92
C VAL A 911 13.36 18.34 -33.67
N ILE A 912 13.64 18.49 -34.98
CA ILE A 912 12.99 19.50 -35.80
C ILE A 912 11.49 19.22 -35.93
N ASN A 913 11.09 17.95 -36.08
CA ASN A 913 9.66 17.60 -36.15
C ASN A 913 8.94 17.87 -34.83
N PHE A 914 9.51 17.49 -33.70
CA PHE A 914 8.88 17.69 -32.38
C PHE A 914 8.76 19.17 -32.04
N ALA A 915 9.84 19.94 -32.18
CA ALA A 915 9.83 21.38 -31.94
C ALA A 915 8.93 22.18 -32.90
N GLN A 916 8.49 21.57 -34.01
CA GLN A 916 7.54 22.18 -34.94
C GLN A 916 6.07 21.83 -34.64
N ARG A 917 5.81 20.71 -33.96
CA ARG A 917 4.47 20.13 -33.81
C ARG A 917 3.90 20.25 -32.40
N HIS A 918 4.75 20.30 -31.38
CA HIS A 918 4.32 20.36 -29.98
C HIS A 918 4.37 21.79 -29.45
N GLU A 919 3.49 22.07 -28.50
CA GLU A 919 3.43 23.31 -27.73
C GLU A 919 3.83 23.11 -26.27
N ASP A 920 3.95 21.85 -25.82
CA ASP A 920 4.31 21.47 -24.45
C ASP A 920 5.69 21.98 -23.99
N ALA A 921 5.76 22.46 -22.75
CA ALA A 921 6.94 23.14 -22.20
C ALA A 921 8.16 22.20 -22.10
N ASP A 922 7.98 20.97 -21.62
CA ASP A 922 9.06 20.00 -21.39
C ASP A 922 9.60 19.44 -22.70
N VAL A 923 8.71 19.14 -23.65
CA VAL A 923 9.07 18.71 -25.00
C VAL A 923 9.86 19.81 -25.71
N LEU A 924 9.41 21.06 -25.62
CA LEU A 924 10.10 22.19 -26.22
C LEU A 924 11.45 22.48 -25.54
N GLN A 925 11.53 22.39 -24.21
CA GLN A 925 12.77 22.60 -23.46
C GLN A 925 13.83 21.59 -23.91
N SER A 926 13.48 20.30 -23.90
CA SER A 926 14.34 19.21 -24.36
C SER A 926 14.72 19.36 -25.83
N SER A 927 13.80 19.84 -26.66
CA SER A 927 14.08 20.12 -28.08
C SER A 927 15.06 21.26 -28.28
N PHE A 928 14.93 22.37 -27.54
CA PHE A 928 15.87 23.48 -27.60
C PHE A 928 17.25 23.08 -27.09
N TYR A 929 17.29 22.30 -26.00
CA TYR A 929 18.53 21.75 -25.48
C TYR A 929 19.22 20.83 -26.50
N LEU A 930 18.48 19.89 -27.10
CA LEU A 930 19.03 18.99 -28.13
C LEU A 930 19.51 19.74 -29.37
N MET A 931 18.77 20.77 -29.83
CA MET A 931 19.22 21.63 -30.93
C MET A 931 20.51 22.39 -30.57
N ASN A 932 20.63 22.87 -29.33
CA ASN A 932 21.85 23.51 -28.83
C ASN A 932 23.04 22.54 -28.88
N LEU A 933 22.87 21.32 -28.38
CA LEU A 933 23.89 20.27 -28.41
C LEU A 933 24.30 19.91 -29.84
N LEU A 934 23.35 19.79 -30.77
CA LEU A 934 23.63 19.50 -32.18
C LEU A 934 24.42 20.62 -32.87
N LEU A 935 24.10 21.89 -32.58
CA LEU A 935 24.89 23.02 -33.10
C LEU A 935 26.34 22.95 -32.62
N GLN A 936 26.58 22.59 -31.35
CA GLN A 936 27.93 22.41 -30.81
C GLN A 936 28.62 21.18 -31.41
N TYR A 937 27.88 20.10 -31.63
CA TYR A 937 28.38 18.88 -32.26
C TYR A 937 28.86 19.15 -33.71
N PHE A 938 28.09 19.91 -34.49
CA PHE A 938 28.42 20.27 -35.88
C PHE A 938 29.51 21.33 -36.00
N GLU A 939 29.95 21.95 -34.90
CA GLU A 939 31.16 22.79 -34.90
C GLU A 939 32.40 21.92 -35.15
N ARG A 940 32.37 20.70 -34.58
CA ARG A 940 33.49 19.76 -34.59
C ARG A 940 33.37 18.69 -35.69
N HIS A 941 32.16 18.45 -36.19
CA HIS A 941 31.85 17.42 -37.17
C HIS A 941 31.15 17.99 -38.40
N GLU A 942 31.63 17.62 -39.59
CA GLU A 942 31.05 18.10 -40.84
C GLU A 942 29.64 17.52 -41.07
N TYR A 943 28.64 18.39 -41.20
CA TYR A 943 27.27 18.01 -41.52
C TYR A 943 26.81 18.62 -42.85
N PRO A 944 26.58 17.81 -43.90
CA PRO A 944 26.28 18.32 -45.25
C PRO A 944 25.06 19.24 -45.34
N ALA A 945 24.08 19.06 -44.46
CA ALA A 945 22.84 19.85 -44.43
C ALA A 945 22.84 20.96 -43.36
N ILE A 946 24.01 21.38 -42.85
CA ILE A 946 24.12 22.37 -41.77
C ILE A 946 23.41 23.70 -42.07
N ARG A 947 23.45 24.18 -43.32
CA ARG A 947 22.74 25.40 -43.72
C ARG A 947 21.22 25.25 -43.59
N GLN A 948 20.68 24.10 -43.96
CA GLN A 948 19.25 23.82 -43.83
C GLN A 948 18.86 23.71 -42.35
N PHE A 949 19.67 22.99 -41.56
CA PHE A 949 19.44 22.84 -40.13
C PHE A 949 19.43 24.18 -39.40
N VAL A 950 20.46 25.02 -39.59
CA VAL A 950 20.57 26.38 -39.02
C VAL A 950 19.35 27.24 -39.34
N GLN A 951 18.84 27.16 -40.58
CA GLN A 951 17.65 27.90 -41.00
C GLN A 951 16.36 27.37 -40.34
N GLN A 952 16.22 26.04 -40.18
CA GLN A 952 15.08 25.44 -39.47
C GLN A 952 15.10 25.80 -37.97
N VAL A 953 16.27 25.72 -37.34
CA VAL A 953 16.49 26.08 -35.93
C VAL A 953 16.12 27.54 -35.67
N TYR A 954 16.62 28.46 -36.52
CA TYR A 954 16.22 29.88 -36.46
C TYR A 954 14.70 30.05 -36.61
N GLY A 955 14.09 29.38 -37.59
CA GLY A 955 12.64 29.47 -37.83
C GLY A 955 11.78 28.94 -36.68
N ILE A 956 12.28 27.95 -35.93
CA ILE A 956 11.63 27.47 -34.70
C ILE A 956 11.76 28.51 -33.59
N PHE A 957 12.99 28.96 -33.29
CA PHE A 957 13.26 29.99 -32.29
C PHE A 957 12.46 31.27 -32.52
N SER A 958 12.47 31.80 -33.75
CA SER A 958 11.75 33.03 -34.09
C SER A 958 10.25 32.89 -33.92
N ARG A 959 9.66 31.71 -34.17
CA ARG A 959 8.22 31.48 -33.95
C ARG A 959 7.91 31.39 -32.47
N TYR A 960 8.73 30.67 -31.70
CA TYR A 960 8.57 30.54 -30.26
C TYR A 960 8.65 31.91 -29.55
N MET A 961 9.67 32.71 -29.87
CA MET A 961 9.86 34.05 -29.26
C MET A 961 8.85 35.11 -29.73
N ALA A 962 8.06 34.82 -30.77
CA ALA A 962 7.03 35.75 -31.24
C ALA A 962 5.76 35.73 -30.37
N VAL A 963 5.63 34.74 -29.47
CA VAL A 963 4.50 34.55 -28.58
C VAL A 963 4.93 34.82 -27.14
N ALA A 964 4.04 35.39 -26.33
CA ALA A 964 4.25 35.55 -24.90
C ALA A 964 3.86 34.25 -24.19
N HIS A 965 4.76 33.72 -23.37
CA HIS A 965 4.56 32.48 -22.62
C HIS A 965 4.27 32.74 -21.14
N LYS A 966 3.67 31.75 -20.47
CA LYS A 966 3.44 31.76 -19.03
C LYS A 966 4.72 31.42 -18.26
N GLU A 967 4.65 31.53 -16.94
CA GLU A 967 5.75 31.23 -16.01
C GLU A 967 6.28 29.79 -16.13
N GLU A 968 5.40 28.81 -16.40
CA GLU A 968 5.77 27.40 -16.64
C GLU A 968 6.77 27.19 -17.81
N TYR A 969 6.95 28.18 -18.69
CA TYR A 969 7.90 28.13 -19.81
C TYR A 969 9.22 28.87 -19.52
N GLU A 970 9.49 29.29 -18.29
CA GLU A 970 10.71 30.06 -17.99
C GLU A 970 11.97 29.24 -18.33
N ASP A 971 11.99 27.96 -17.96
CA ASP A 971 13.09 27.02 -18.25
C ASP A 971 13.21 26.71 -19.74
N THR A 972 12.08 26.50 -20.42
CA THR A 972 12.00 26.35 -21.87
C THR A 972 12.57 27.58 -22.59
N THR A 973 12.21 28.78 -22.11
CA THR A 973 12.65 30.05 -22.68
C THR A 973 14.15 30.23 -22.48
N CYS A 974 14.68 29.89 -21.30
CA CYS A 974 16.11 29.89 -21.02
C CYS A 974 16.88 29.00 -22.00
N ASN A 975 16.40 27.77 -22.21
CA ASN A 975 16.98 26.82 -23.15
C ASN A 975 16.90 27.30 -24.61
N ALA A 976 15.79 27.94 -25.01
CA ALA A 976 15.65 28.56 -26.33
C ALA A 976 16.67 29.69 -26.55
N ILE A 977 16.90 30.53 -25.54
CA ILE A 977 17.90 31.61 -25.56
C ILE A 977 19.30 31.03 -25.61
N SER A 978 19.61 30.00 -24.82
CA SER A 978 20.91 29.30 -24.83
C SER A 978 21.22 28.74 -26.21
N MET A 979 20.26 28.05 -26.82
CA MET A 979 20.37 27.57 -28.19
C MET A 979 20.64 28.73 -29.18
N ALA A 980 19.90 29.83 -29.09
CA ALA A 980 20.08 30.99 -29.96
C ALA A 980 21.46 31.66 -29.77
N VAL A 981 21.98 31.70 -28.55
CA VAL A 981 23.33 32.19 -28.25
C VAL A 981 24.38 31.30 -28.91
N THR A 982 24.24 29.98 -28.88
CA THR A 982 25.13 29.07 -29.60
C THR A 982 25.02 29.25 -31.12
N LEU A 983 23.80 29.34 -31.65
CA LEU A 983 23.53 29.59 -33.07
C LEU A 983 24.25 30.86 -33.56
N LEU A 984 24.13 31.95 -32.81
CA LEU A 984 24.78 33.23 -33.12
C LEU A 984 26.30 33.15 -32.97
N SER A 985 26.80 32.45 -31.96
CA SER A 985 28.24 32.32 -31.73
C SER A 985 28.93 31.57 -32.87
N LEU A 986 28.33 30.49 -33.35
CA LEU A 986 28.97 29.56 -34.29
C LEU A 986 28.57 29.78 -35.75
N TYR A 987 27.32 30.16 -36.02
CA TYR A 987 26.73 30.09 -37.36
C TYR A 987 26.10 31.39 -37.86
N TYR A 988 26.39 32.55 -37.24
CA TYR A 988 25.84 33.84 -37.67
C TYR A 988 26.07 34.18 -39.15
N GLN A 989 27.15 33.68 -39.77
CA GLN A 989 27.45 33.90 -41.19
C GLN A 989 26.50 33.17 -42.14
N LEU A 990 25.76 32.19 -41.63
CA LEU A 990 24.77 31.42 -42.39
C LEU A 990 23.37 32.05 -42.32
N LEU A 991 23.16 33.04 -41.45
CA LEU A 991 21.91 33.78 -41.32
C LEU A 991 21.89 35.02 -42.22
N PRO A 992 20.78 35.31 -42.92
CA PRO A 992 20.51 36.62 -43.49
C PRO A 992 20.60 37.75 -42.46
N GLU A 993 20.98 38.94 -42.90
CA GLU A 993 21.24 40.09 -42.02
C GLU A 993 20.04 40.48 -41.14
N HIS A 994 18.81 40.35 -41.66
CA HIS A 994 17.59 40.65 -40.91
C HIS A 994 17.31 39.61 -39.80
N GLU A 995 17.52 38.32 -40.08
CA GLU A 995 17.37 37.22 -39.11
C GLU A 995 18.39 37.34 -37.99
N LEU A 996 19.64 37.65 -38.37
CA LEU A 996 20.73 37.88 -37.45
C LEU A 996 20.41 39.03 -36.46
N ALA A 997 19.92 40.16 -36.98
CA ALA A 997 19.55 41.30 -36.16
C ALA A 997 18.42 40.97 -35.19
N GLN A 998 17.38 40.28 -35.68
CA GLN A 998 16.23 39.87 -34.88
C GLN A 998 16.62 38.92 -33.74
N SER A 999 17.36 37.85 -34.05
CA SER A 999 17.82 36.89 -33.02
C SER A 999 18.68 37.56 -31.96
N LEU A 1000 19.59 38.46 -32.36
CA LEU A 1000 20.45 39.16 -31.42
C LEU A 1000 19.65 40.12 -30.53
N ASP A 1001 18.65 40.81 -31.06
CA ASP A 1001 17.77 41.66 -30.25
C ASP A 1001 16.91 40.83 -29.27
N CYS A 1002 16.39 39.67 -29.69
CA CYS A 1002 15.70 38.74 -28.79
C CYS A 1002 16.60 38.32 -27.61
N VAL A 1003 17.82 37.83 -27.90
CA VAL A 1003 18.76 37.41 -26.86
C VAL A 1003 19.07 38.55 -25.89
N VAL A 1004 19.40 39.74 -26.40
CA VAL A 1004 19.74 40.89 -25.53
C VAL A 1004 18.53 41.34 -24.69
N ASN A 1005 17.32 41.27 -25.24
CA ASN A 1005 16.11 41.67 -24.53
C ASN A 1005 15.67 40.68 -23.46
N SER A 1006 16.09 39.42 -23.57
CA SER A 1006 15.83 38.39 -22.57
C SER A 1006 16.88 38.32 -21.46
N LEU A 1007 17.88 39.22 -21.43
CA LEU A 1007 18.85 39.28 -20.34
C LEU A 1007 18.36 40.12 -19.15
N PRO A 1008 18.66 39.73 -17.90
CA PRO A 1008 19.30 38.48 -17.52
C PRO A 1008 18.37 37.27 -17.79
N ALA A 1009 18.94 36.16 -18.24
CA ALA A 1009 18.23 34.91 -18.38
C ALA A 1009 17.83 34.38 -16.99
N GLY A 1010 16.60 33.89 -16.88
CA GLY A 1010 16.01 33.25 -15.69
C GLY A 1010 15.58 31.81 -15.99
N GLY A 1011 14.88 31.16 -15.06
CA GLY A 1011 14.51 29.74 -15.16
C GLY A 1011 15.70 28.81 -14.91
N ASP A 1012 16.02 27.95 -15.88
CA ASP A 1012 17.11 26.96 -15.83
C ASP A 1012 18.45 27.61 -15.45
N LYS A 1013 18.87 27.36 -14.20
CA LYS A 1013 20.05 28.00 -13.60
C LYS A 1013 21.35 27.60 -14.31
N THR A 1014 21.44 26.35 -14.78
CA THR A 1014 22.63 25.83 -15.45
C THR A 1014 22.79 26.48 -16.82
N GLU A 1015 21.71 26.54 -17.60
CA GLU A 1015 21.72 27.18 -18.90
C GLU A 1015 21.81 28.71 -18.79
N ALA A 1016 21.18 29.34 -17.80
CA ALA A 1016 21.30 30.77 -17.56
C ALA A 1016 22.76 31.17 -17.28
N CYS A 1017 23.48 30.37 -16.48
CA CYS A 1017 24.92 30.57 -16.27
C CYS A 1017 25.70 30.48 -17.59
N ARG A 1018 25.43 29.46 -18.42
CA ARG A 1018 26.08 29.25 -19.73
C ARG A 1018 25.78 30.40 -20.70
N VAL A 1019 24.54 30.90 -20.73
CA VAL A 1019 24.10 32.06 -21.53
C VAL A 1019 24.87 33.31 -21.13
N HIS A 1020 24.88 33.63 -19.83
CA HIS A 1020 25.55 34.82 -19.31
C HIS A 1020 27.04 34.81 -19.61
N GLU A 1021 27.69 33.66 -19.41
CA GLU A 1021 29.11 33.50 -19.74
C GLU A 1021 29.37 33.71 -21.23
N ARG A 1022 28.62 33.05 -22.11
CA ARG A 1022 28.86 33.12 -23.56
C ARG A 1022 28.59 34.52 -24.12
N VAL A 1023 27.54 35.21 -23.65
CA VAL A 1023 27.24 36.58 -24.05
C VAL A 1023 28.28 37.55 -23.50
N MET A 1024 28.76 37.35 -22.27
CA MET A 1024 29.86 38.15 -21.72
C MET A 1024 31.14 37.99 -22.55
N MET A 1025 31.42 36.77 -23.01
CA MET A 1025 32.54 36.49 -23.90
C MET A 1025 32.42 37.23 -25.24
N TRP A 1026 31.21 37.45 -25.78
CA TRP A 1026 31.04 38.31 -26.96
C TRP A 1026 31.54 39.74 -26.71
N VAL A 1027 31.27 40.27 -25.51
CA VAL A 1027 31.68 41.63 -25.12
C VAL A 1027 33.19 41.71 -24.90
N VAL A 1028 33.74 40.80 -24.09
CA VAL A 1028 35.18 40.80 -23.75
C VAL A 1028 36.05 40.58 -24.99
N GLN A 1029 35.65 39.67 -25.88
CA GLN A 1029 36.41 39.36 -27.09
C GLN A 1029 36.14 40.31 -28.26
N ARG A 1030 35.24 41.29 -28.09
CA ARG A 1030 34.78 42.18 -29.18
C ARG A 1030 34.33 41.38 -30.41
N HIS A 1031 33.48 40.39 -30.17
CA HIS A 1031 32.99 39.47 -31.20
C HIS A 1031 32.36 40.24 -32.37
N SER A 1032 32.48 39.70 -33.58
CA SER A 1032 32.02 40.35 -34.83
C SER A 1032 30.54 40.73 -34.80
N LEU A 1033 29.72 39.97 -34.06
CA LEU A 1033 28.30 40.25 -33.78
C LEU A 1033 28.03 41.64 -33.16
N LEU A 1034 28.98 42.17 -32.38
CA LEU A 1034 28.84 43.42 -31.65
C LEU A 1034 29.67 44.56 -32.26
N GLN A 1035 30.37 44.29 -33.38
CA GLN A 1035 31.29 45.23 -33.99
C GLN A 1035 30.53 46.47 -34.52
N GLY A 1036 30.91 47.66 -34.02
CA GLY A 1036 30.30 48.93 -34.43
C GLY A 1036 29.00 49.32 -33.70
N ASN A 1037 28.56 48.57 -32.69
CA ASN A 1037 27.34 48.87 -31.92
C ASN A 1037 27.62 49.00 -30.40
N GLU A 1038 28.30 50.08 -29.99
CA GLU A 1038 28.64 50.35 -28.58
C GLU A 1038 27.42 50.47 -27.66
N ALA A 1039 26.28 50.92 -28.19
CA ALA A 1039 25.04 51.01 -27.42
C ALA A 1039 24.58 49.62 -26.96
N ARG A 1040 24.63 48.62 -27.85
CA ARG A 1040 24.25 47.24 -27.54
C ARG A 1040 25.20 46.61 -26.51
N VAL A 1041 26.50 46.86 -26.62
CA VAL A 1041 27.49 46.43 -25.61
C VAL A 1041 27.13 46.96 -24.21
N LYS A 1042 26.80 48.25 -24.11
CA LYS A 1042 26.37 48.85 -22.83
C LYS A 1042 25.09 48.22 -22.29
N THR A 1043 24.11 47.94 -23.15
CA THR A 1043 22.85 47.28 -22.75
C THR A 1043 23.09 45.88 -22.21
N ILE A 1044 23.94 45.07 -22.87
CA ILE A 1044 24.30 43.72 -22.41
C ILE A 1044 24.93 43.79 -21.01
N VAL A 1045 25.98 44.61 -20.84
CA VAL A 1045 26.66 44.74 -19.54
C VAL A 1045 25.70 45.22 -18.46
N ALA A 1046 24.82 46.18 -18.76
CA ALA A 1046 23.84 46.68 -17.80
C ALA A 1046 22.85 45.59 -17.35
N ARG A 1047 22.33 44.77 -18.27
CA ARG A 1047 21.40 43.68 -17.96
C ARG A 1047 22.09 42.54 -17.19
N LEU A 1048 23.30 42.16 -17.58
CA LEU A 1048 24.07 41.14 -16.85
C LEU A 1048 24.42 41.56 -15.42
N LYS A 1049 24.65 42.86 -15.17
CA LYS A 1049 24.84 43.39 -13.80
C LYS A 1049 23.59 43.28 -12.91
N SER A 1050 22.41 43.09 -13.49
CA SER A 1050 21.17 42.84 -12.73
C SER A 1050 20.87 41.35 -12.51
N ALA A 1051 21.69 40.44 -13.03
CA ALA A 1051 21.53 39.01 -12.80
C ALA A 1051 21.76 38.66 -11.32
N LYS A 1052 21.00 37.68 -10.81
CA LYS A 1052 21.20 37.12 -9.48
C LYS A 1052 22.49 36.30 -9.41
N GLU A 1053 23.02 36.08 -8.20
CA GLU A 1053 24.28 35.35 -8.02
C GLU A 1053 24.20 33.88 -8.42
N ASP A 1054 23.05 33.25 -8.26
CA ASP A 1054 22.79 31.83 -8.55
C ASP A 1054 22.72 31.51 -10.05
N VAL A 1055 22.54 32.52 -10.89
CA VAL A 1055 22.52 32.39 -12.37
C VAL A 1055 23.75 32.98 -13.04
N THR A 1056 24.81 33.28 -12.28
CA THR A 1056 26.09 33.74 -12.81
C THR A 1056 27.23 32.89 -12.28
N ASN A 1057 28.23 32.60 -13.12
CA ASN A 1057 29.45 31.96 -12.64
C ASN A 1057 30.50 32.99 -12.18
N GLU A 1058 31.48 32.53 -11.41
CA GLU A 1058 32.50 33.40 -10.82
C GLU A 1058 33.31 34.18 -11.88
N SER A 1059 33.62 33.52 -12.99
CA SER A 1059 34.30 34.12 -14.15
C SER A 1059 33.51 35.32 -14.70
N THR A 1060 32.22 35.14 -14.93
CA THR A 1060 31.33 36.19 -15.45
C THR A 1060 31.22 37.35 -14.47
N ARG A 1061 31.06 37.08 -13.16
CA ARG A 1061 31.04 38.11 -12.12
C ARG A 1061 32.34 38.92 -12.08
N ALA A 1062 33.49 38.26 -12.15
CA ALA A 1062 34.78 38.93 -12.16
C ALA A 1062 34.93 39.85 -13.39
N GLN A 1063 34.51 39.38 -14.57
CA GLN A 1063 34.54 40.21 -15.78
C GLN A 1063 33.57 41.40 -15.72
N LEU A 1064 32.38 41.22 -15.15
CA LEU A 1064 31.40 42.30 -14.94
C LEU A 1064 31.84 43.34 -13.92
N ALA A 1065 32.63 42.96 -12.91
CA ALA A 1065 33.20 43.90 -11.93
C ALA A 1065 34.27 44.82 -12.53
N HIS A 1066 34.93 44.38 -13.62
CA HIS A 1066 35.95 45.14 -14.34
C HIS A 1066 35.40 46.06 -15.45
N MET A 1067 34.13 45.89 -15.82
CA MET A 1067 33.41 46.72 -16.80
C MET A 1067 32.41 47.66 -16.12
#